data_AF-A0A6A4T882-F1
#
_entry.id   AF-A0A6A4T882-F1
#
_cell.length_a   1.000
_cell.length_b   1.000
_cell.length_c   1.000
_cell.angle_alpha   90.00
_cell.angle_beta   90.00
_cell.angle_gamma   90.00
#
_symmetry.space_group_name_H-M   'P 1'
#
loop_
_entity.id
_entity.type
_entity.pdbx_description
1 polymer ?
#
loop_
_entity_poly.entity_id
_entity_poly.type
_entity_poly.pdbx_seq_one_letter_code
_entity_poly.pdbx_strand_id
1 'polypeptide(L)'
;MCTSQRLRDYMYQNAPLLSVAQALHLTGEAHTDRQGWQLAPLFTSVTPTAFPPATTAPPFARKATSAVSDADESVGQEEELPYLPPELSDGEAVELLWQLRAKRRQPSPELPETVTRLAAPDGSLLYLVGTAHFSDSSKKDVAMTIRAVQPDVVVVELCQYRVSMLKMDENTLLREAKDINLDKVQQAIKQNGLMSGLMQILLLKVSAHITEQLGMAPGGEFREAFKEAGQVPFCKFHLGDRPIPVTFKRAIAALSLWQKARLAWGLCFLSDPISKEDVEKCKQKDLLEQTMSEMIGEFPALHQTIVAERDIYLTHTLRQATRCVEAPPNAQKVPAVVVGVVGMGHVPGIERNWEKQLNISEIMRRLGSVAMEDMGLALSRSPLERLEFDNVALRRLPLDPSEEPGARQVKGACFSRVRPQPLTGPRFVAVSHDALALLGLSGEGVANDPLGPEYLSGSKLMPGSESAAHCYCGHQFGQFAGQLGDGAACYLGEVKVPPGQDPELLRENPSGRWEIQVKGAGLTPYSRQADGRKVLRSSIREFLCSEAMFFLGVPTTRAGSVVTSDSKVIRDVYYSGRPRHERCSVVLRIAPTFLRFGSFEIFKQADEFTGRQGPSHGRDEIRRQMMDYVIEMFYPEIQQNHPDRVERNVAFFREVMLRTARLVAQWQCVGFCHGVLNTDNMSILGVTLDYGPYGFMDRFDPEFICNASDNSGRYSYQAQPAICRWNLVKLAEALAPELPPARAEAVMDEYLDLYNGFYLENMRKKLGLHKEEPEDEILITELLQTMHDTGADFTNTFRSLSQISCPAEGEGGGEEELVKKATELLLEQCASLEELKAANKPTMDPRELAMLLSMAQSNPALFQMISDRMTISRQLDKLSRLKDLMETGQEELKTKQAEEWTCWIARYRKRLARELEGQSDVQAVQEERVRVMEGTNPRVVLRNYIAQNAIEAAESGDFSEVQRVLKVLEKPFSSQPGLELPARVGGGGATGQGERDEGEDQQQESASASTSAARDLVPYDSKPPAWATEICVT
;
A
#
# COMPACT_ATOMS: atom_id res chain seq x y z
N MET A 1 19.81 -36.99 30.35
CA MET A 1 20.33 -37.51 29.06
C MET A 1 19.20 -37.79 28.06
N CYS A 2 18.10 -38.50 28.39
CA CYS A 2 16.99 -38.73 27.43
C CYS A 2 16.15 -37.49 27.04
N THR A 3 16.11 -36.43 27.84
CA THR A 3 15.38 -35.18 27.54
C THR A 3 16.16 -34.22 26.62
N SER A 4 17.48 -34.24 26.68
CA SER A 4 18.38 -33.42 25.82
C SER A 4 18.44 -33.92 24.37
N GLN A 5 18.14 -35.20 24.13
CA GLN A 5 18.06 -35.78 22.78
C GLN A 5 16.81 -35.28 22.03
N ARG A 6 15.66 -35.21 22.72
CA ARG A 6 14.39 -34.84 22.08
C ARG A 6 14.39 -33.44 21.47
N LEU A 7 15.03 -32.44 22.10
CA LEU A 7 15.16 -31.08 21.53
C LEU A 7 16.25 -30.95 20.47
N ARG A 8 17.34 -31.73 20.56
CA ARG A 8 18.30 -31.79 19.46
C ARG A 8 17.70 -32.42 18.21
N ASP A 9 16.87 -33.45 18.38
CA ASP A 9 16.07 -34.04 17.31
C ASP A 9 14.93 -33.09 16.87
N TYR A 10 14.38 -32.25 17.78
CA TYR A 10 13.34 -31.25 17.48
C TYR A 10 13.87 -30.02 16.72
N MET A 11 15.11 -29.59 16.99
CA MET A 11 15.71 -28.38 16.44
C MET A 11 16.55 -28.64 15.18
N TYR A 12 17.12 -29.85 15.01
CA TYR A 12 18.22 -30.04 14.03
C TYR A 12 18.09 -31.19 13.03
N GLN A 13 17.05 -32.05 13.04
CA GLN A 13 16.87 -33.06 11.96
C GLN A 13 15.41 -33.29 11.54
N ASN A 14 15.13 -33.10 10.24
CA ASN A 14 13.93 -33.59 9.57
C ASN A 14 14.17 -35.02 9.04
N ALA A 15 13.75 -36.04 9.78
CA ALA A 15 13.34 -37.34 9.23
C ALA A 15 12.35 -38.02 10.20
N PRO A 16 11.13 -38.41 9.78
CA PRO A 16 10.12 -38.99 10.66
C PRO A 16 10.34 -40.51 10.80
N LEU A 17 10.02 -41.05 11.99
CA LEU A 17 9.52 -42.40 12.29
C LEU A 17 10.11 -42.87 13.63
N LEU A 18 9.33 -42.84 14.73
CA LEU A 18 9.26 -43.93 15.75
C LEU A 18 8.47 -43.61 17.04
N SER A 19 7.92 -42.42 17.28
CA SER A 19 7.34 -42.13 18.62
C SER A 19 5.85 -42.43 18.81
N VAL A 20 5.07 -42.68 17.77
CA VAL A 20 3.60 -42.88 17.92
C VAL A 20 3.24 -44.29 18.45
N ALA A 21 4.15 -45.27 18.37
CA ALA A 21 3.90 -46.62 18.88
C ALA A 21 3.97 -46.72 20.42
N GLN A 22 4.53 -45.73 21.12
CA GLN A 22 4.69 -45.77 22.57
C GLN A 22 3.54 -45.11 23.36
N ALA A 23 2.71 -44.30 22.72
CA ALA A 23 1.59 -43.63 23.39
C ALA A 23 0.29 -44.46 23.44
N LEU A 24 0.22 -45.60 22.74
CA LEU A 24 -1.02 -46.40 22.58
C LEU A 24 -0.94 -47.87 23.04
N HIS A 25 0.14 -48.31 23.69
CA HIS A 25 0.24 -49.67 24.24
C HIS A 25 0.53 -49.70 25.74
N LEU A 26 -0.53 -49.49 26.52
CA LEU A 26 -0.71 -50.19 27.79
C LEU A 26 -1.75 -51.30 27.53
N THR A 27 -1.36 -52.53 27.86
CA THR A 27 -2.09 -53.82 27.81
C THR A 27 -2.00 -54.63 26.50
N GLY A 28 -1.43 -55.84 26.60
CA GLY A 28 -1.60 -56.94 25.64
C GLY A 28 -0.30 -57.55 25.08
N GLU A 29 0.11 -58.69 25.62
CA GLU A 29 1.15 -59.58 25.07
C GLU A 29 0.77 -60.15 23.69
N ALA A 30 1.75 -60.31 22.77
CA ALA A 30 2.08 -61.57 22.07
C ALA A 30 2.99 -61.37 20.83
N HIS A 31 4.10 -62.12 20.85
CA HIS A 31 4.76 -62.87 19.77
C HIS A 31 4.91 -62.33 18.31
N THR A 32 6.21 -62.13 17.95
CA THR A 32 6.95 -62.65 16.77
C THR A 32 6.22 -62.81 15.43
N ASP A 33 6.69 -62.16 14.35
CA ASP A 33 7.72 -62.74 13.47
C ASP A 33 8.20 -61.81 12.34
N ARG A 34 9.44 -62.04 11.91
CA ARG A 34 10.10 -61.44 10.74
C ARG A 34 9.63 -62.12 9.45
N GLN A 35 9.48 -61.37 8.35
CA GLN A 35 10.01 -61.74 7.02
C GLN A 35 9.85 -60.59 6.00
N GLY A 36 10.74 -60.55 4.99
CA GLY A 36 10.71 -59.66 3.82
C GLY A 36 9.40 -59.79 3.01
N TRP A 37 9.16 -59.02 1.96
CA TRP A 37 9.74 -59.22 0.63
C TRP A 37 9.45 -58.02 -0.29
N GLN A 38 10.46 -57.73 -1.12
CA GLN A 38 10.52 -57.18 -2.48
C GLN A 38 9.29 -56.56 -3.18
N LEU A 39 9.57 -55.41 -3.80
CA LEU A 39 8.85 -54.78 -4.91
C LEU A 39 8.96 -55.57 -6.23
N ALA A 40 7.83 -55.80 -6.90
CA ALA A 40 7.67 -55.68 -8.36
C ALA A 40 6.17 -55.63 -8.74
N PRO A 41 5.79 -54.95 -9.84
CA PRO A 41 4.42 -54.51 -10.13
C PRO A 41 3.66 -55.51 -11.00
N LEU A 42 2.32 -55.39 -11.09
CA LEU A 42 1.53 -55.68 -12.31
C LEU A 42 0.00 -55.49 -12.15
N PHE A 43 -0.62 -55.03 -13.26
CA PHE A 43 -2.06 -55.05 -13.67
C PHE A 43 -3.02 -54.02 -13.05
N THR A 44 -4.00 -53.41 -13.74
CA THR A 44 -4.24 -52.98 -15.15
C THR A 44 -5.55 -52.15 -15.11
N SER A 45 -5.66 -51.18 -16.02
CA SER A 45 -6.87 -50.56 -16.59
C SER A 45 -8.24 -50.81 -15.93
N VAL A 46 -8.85 -49.75 -15.42
CA VAL A 46 -10.32 -49.60 -15.35
C VAL A 46 -10.69 -48.20 -15.85
N THR A 47 -11.49 -48.15 -16.91
CA THR A 47 -12.11 -46.95 -17.49
C THR A 47 -13.33 -46.52 -16.64
N PRO A 48 -13.63 -45.22 -16.52
CA PRO A 48 -14.94 -44.77 -16.07
C PRO A 48 -15.82 -44.33 -17.25
N THR A 49 -17.02 -44.91 -17.29
CA THR A 49 -18.12 -44.58 -18.20
C THR A 49 -18.83 -43.29 -17.80
N ALA A 50 -19.25 -42.52 -18.81
CA ALA A 50 -19.98 -41.26 -18.74
C ALA A 50 -21.50 -41.45 -18.60
N PHE A 51 -22.21 -40.44 -18.05
CA PHE A 51 -23.62 -40.03 -18.32
C PHE A 51 -23.98 -38.78 -17.45
N PRO A 52 -25.05 -37.99 -17.73
CA PRO A 52 -25.17 -36.87 -18.68
C PRO A 52 -25.51 -35.51 -17.98
N PRO A 53 -25.69 -34.36 -18.71
CA PRO A 53 -25.88 -33.05 -18.10
C PRO A 53 -27.35 -32.73 -17.79
N ALA A 54 -27.61 -31.99 -16.70
CA ALA A 54 -28.93 -31.52 -16.30
C ALA A 54 -29.08 -30.00 -16.48
N THR A 55 -29.94 -29.64 -17.43
CA THR A 55 -30.97 -28.57 -17.50
C THR A 55 -30.92 -27.29 -16.64
N THR A 56 -31.36 -26.23 -17.31
CA THR A 56 -31.43 -24.79 -16.99
C THR A 56 -32.70 -24.30 -16.26
N ALA A 57 -32.57 -23.10 -15.68
CA ALA A 57 -33.56 -22.05 -15.27
C ALA A 57 -34.20 -22.13 -13.86
N PRO A 58 -34.62 -20.99 -13.22
CA PRO A 58 -34.64 -19.58 -13.68
C PRO A 58 -34.04 -18.52 -12.68
N PRO A 59 -33.87 -17.24 -13.06
CA PRO A 59 -33.57 -16.15 -12.11
C PRO A 59 -34.83 -15.44 -11.59
N PHE A 60 -34.81 -15.08 -10.31
CA PHE A 60 -35.81 -14.30 -9.60
C PHE A 60 -35.73 -12.80 -9.96
N ALA A 61 -36.85 -12.24 -10.44
CA ALA A 61 -37.07 -10.81 -10.61
C ALA A 61 -37.37 -10.13 -9.26
N ARG A 62 -36.73 -8.98 -8.99
CA ARG A 62 -37.13 -8.06 -7.91
C ARG A 62 -38.15 -7.05 -8.46
N LYS A 63 -39.29 -6.99 -7.76
CA LYS A 63 -40.38 -6.03 -7.91
C LYS A 63 -39.89 -4.59 -7.69
N ALA A 64 -40.18 -3.70 -8.62
CA ALA A 64 -40.30 -2.27 -8.36
C ALA A 64 -41.79 -1.93 -8.23
N THR A 65 -42.12 -1.23 -7.15
CA THR A 65 -43.45 -0.77 -6.74
C THR A 65 -43.94 0.41 -7.58
N SER A 66 -45.24 0.38 -7.90
CA SER A 66 -46.01 1.44 -8.57
C SER A 66 -46.64 2.43 -7.59
N ALA A 67 -46.65 3.72 -7.96
CA ALA A 67 -47.63 4.77 -7.62
C ALA A 67 -47.32 5.99 -8.53
N VAL A 68 -48.10 6.31 -9.59
CA VAL A 68 -49.34 7.16 -9.62
C VAL A 68 -48.98 8.62 -9.29
N SER A 69 -49.28 9.69 -10.05
CA SER A 69 -50.21 9.97 -11.16
C SER A 69 -49.98 11.39 -11.73
N ASP A 70 -50.37 11.59 -12.99
CA ASP A 70 -50.97 12.79 -13.66
C ASP A 70 -50.18 14.11 -13.70
N ALA A 71 -50.15 14.91 -14.77
CA ALA A 71 -50.57 14.86 -16.18
C ALA A 71 -49.97 16.13 -16.83
N ASP A 72 -49.58 16.11 -18.12
CA ASP A 72 -50.24 16.84 -19.21
C ASP A 72 -49.36 16.92 -20.48
N GLU A 73 -50.05 16.93 -21.61
CA GLU A 73 -49.67 16.46 -22.95
C GLU A 73 -48.85 17.47 -23.78
N SER A 74 -47.81 16.96 -24.46
CA SER A 74 -47.66 17.09 -25.93
C SER A 74 -46.39 16.34 -26.38
N VAL A 75 -46.53 15.06 -26.74
CA VAL A 75 -45.43 14.29 -27.34
C VAL A 75 -45.82 13.95 -28.78
N GLY A 76 -45.04 14.49 -29.71
CA GLY A 76 -45.09 14.11 -31.12
C GLY A 76 -44.66 12.65 -31.29
N GLN A 77 -45.39 11.95 -32.16
CA GLN A 77 -45.13 10.63 -32.75
C GLN A 77 -43.86 9.89 -32.26
N GLU A 78 -44.06 8.86 -31.43
CA GLU A 78 -43.06 7.83 -31.19
C GLU A 78 -42.79 7.07 -32.50
N GLU A 79 -41.57 7.18 -33.05
CA GLU A 79 -41.09 6.28 -34.09
C GLU A 79 -40.93 4.87 -33.49
N GLU A 80 -41.58 3.88 -34.11
CA GLU A 80 -41.43 2.45 -33.77
C GLU A 80 -39.95 2.04 -33.75
N LEU A 81 -39.47 1.57 -32.60
CA LEU A 81 -38.15 0.95 -32.47
C LEU A 81 -38.12 -0.36 -33.28
N PRO A 82 -37.09 -0.60 -34.12
CA PRO A 82 -37.01 -1.83 -34.90
C PRO A 82 -36.86 -3.07 -34.00
N TYR A 83 -37.52 -4.16 -34.39
CA TYR A 83 -37.45 -5.46 -33.72
C TYR A 83 -36.01 -5.97 -33.63
N LEU A 84 -35.48 -6.10 -32.41
CA LEU A 84 -34.13 -6.56 -32.10
C LEU A 84 -34.10 -8.10 -32.01
N PRO A 85 -33.22 -8.80 -32.74
CA PRO A 85 -32.98 -10.24 -32.54
C PRO A 85 -32.42 -10.53 -31.14
N PRO A 86 -32.77 -11.67 -30.49
CA PRO A 86 -32.39 -11.95 -29.10
C PRO A 86 -30.89 -12.23 -28.85
N GLU A 87 -30.08 -12.39 -29.90
CA GLU A 87 -28.65 -12.78 -29.80
C GLU A 87 -27.78 -11.94 -30.75
N LEU A 88 -27.68 -10.63 -30.52
CA LEU A 88 -26.71 -9.78 -31.22
C LEU A 88 -25.34 -9.85 -30.55
N SER A 89 -24.28 -10.08 -31.31
CA SER A 89 -22.91 -9.89 -30.82
C SER A 89 -22.61 -8.40 -30.58
N ASP A 90 -21.63 -8.08 -29.72
CA ASP A 90 -21.24 -6.69 -29.42
C ASP A 90 -20.93 -5.88 -30.70
N GLY A 91 -20.37 -6.52 -31.73
CA GLY A 91 -20.08 -5.89 -33.03
C GLY A 91 -21.35 -5.57 -33.85
N GLU A 92 -22.34 -6.45 -33.83
CA GLU A 92 -23.61 -6.25 -34.56
C GLU A 92 -24.52 -5.25 -33.86
N ALA A 93 -24.48 -5.19 -32.52
CA ALA A 93 -25.17 -4.17 -31.74
C ALA A 93 -24.61 -2.76 -32.04
N VAL A 94 -23.29 -2.62 -32.14
CA VAL A 94 -22.63 -1.36 -32.53
C VAL A 94 -23.02 -0.94 -33.95
N GLU A 95 -23.04 -1.87 -34.91
CA GLU A 95 -23.45 -1.60 -36.29
C GLU A 95 -24.91 -1.14 -36.39
N LEU A 96 -25.83 -1.81 -35.69
CA LEU A 96 -27.25 -1.43 -35.65
C LEU A 96 -27.46 -0.04 -35.02
N LEU A 97 -26.73 0.27 -33.95
CA LEU A 97 -26.73 1.59 -33.31
C LEU A 97 -26.20 2.67 -34.26
N TRP A 98 -25.17 2.36 -35.05
CA TRP A 98 -24.66 3.25 -36.10
C TRP A 98 -25.69 3.52 -37.20
N GLN A 99 -26.42 2.50 -37.66
CA GLN A 99 -27.49 2.66 -38.64
C GLN A 99 -28.65 3.51 -38.10
N LEU A 100 -29.02 3.35 -36.83
CA LEU A 100 -30.01 4.20 -36.15
C LEU A 100 -29.55 5.67 -36.08
N ARG A 101 -28.27 5.91 -35.78
CA ARG A 101 -27.70 7.27 -35.79
C ARG A 101 -27.71 7.91 -37.17
N ALA A 102 -27.30 7.17 -38.20
CA ALA A 102 -27.28 7.66 -39.58
C ALA A 102 -28.69 8.04 -40.08
N LYS A 103 -29.73 7.28 -39.68
CA LYS A 103 -31.13 7.57 -40.01
C LYS A 103 -31.69 8.81 -39.31
N ARG A 104 -31.23 9.10 -38.08
CA ARG A 104 -31.70 10.25 -37.28
C ARG A 104 -31.06 11.59 -37.67
N ARG A 105 -29.94 11.57 -38.38
CA ARG A 105 -29.27 12.80 -38.84
C ARG A 105 -30.01 13.39 -40.03
N GLN A 106 -30.46 14.63 -39.90
CA GLN A 106 -30.97 15.37 -41.06
C GLN A 106 -29.80 15.72 -42.00
N PRO A 107 -29.88 15.44 -43.31
CA PRO A 107 -28.80 15.73 -44.25
C PRO A 107 -28.55 17.24 -44.45
N SER A 108 -29.53 18.10 -44.13
CA SER A 108 -29.40 19.57 -44.12
C SER A 108 -30.42 20.16 -43.14
N PRO A 109 -30.08 20.24 -41.83
CA PRO A 109 -30.99 20.82 -40.84
C PRO A 109 -31.16 22.33 -41.04
N GLU A 110 -32.38 22.84 -40.83
CA GLU A 110 -32.62 24.28 -40.68
C GLU A 110 -32.05 24.72 -39.31
N LEU A 111 -31.11 25.64 -39.31
CA LEU A 111 -30.39 26.08 -38.12
C LEU A 111 -30.51 27.60 -37.93
N PRO A 112 -30.44 28.10 -36.68
CA PRO A 112 -30.40 29.53 -36.39
C PRO A 112 -29.25 30.26 -37.09
N GLU A 113 -29.42 31.56 -37.37
CA GLU A 113 -28.37 32.41 -37.96
C GLU A 113 -27.11 32.53 -37.08
N THR A 114 -27.23 32.18 -35.79
CA THR A 114 -26.13 32.15 -34.82
C THR A 114 -25.19 30.95 -34.98
N VAL A 115 -25.46 30.03 -35.93
CA VAL A 115 -24.69 28.80 -36.13
C VAL A 115 -23.77 28.91 -37.36
N THR A 116 -22.46 28.87 -37.14
CA THR A 116 -21.46 28.72 -38.20
C THR A 116 -21.15 27.24 -38.42
N ARG A 117 -21.20 26.78 -39.68
CA ARG A 117 -20.75 25.44 -40.07
C ARG A 117 -19.31 25.45 -40.57
N LEU A 118 -18.44 24.64 -39.95
CA LEU A 118 -17.04 24.44 -40.34
C LEU A 118 -16.77 22.98 -40.69
N ALA A 119 -16.04 22.73 -41.78
CA ALA A 119 -15.69 21.39 -42.23
C ALA A 119 -14.22 21.06 -41.93
N ALA A 120 -13.95 19.83 -41.51
CA ALA A 120 -12.60 19.31 -41.33
C ALA A 120 -12.13 18.54 -42.59
N PRO A 121 -10.80 18.38 -42.83
CA PRO A 121 -10.27 17.71 -44.01
C PRO A 121 -10.68 16.24 -44.19
N ASP A 122 -11.10 15.58 -43.10
CA ASP A 122 -11.59 14.19 -43.10
C ASP A 122 -13.11 14.08 -43.32
N GLY A 123 -13.78 15.19 -43.65
CA GLY A 123 -15.22 15.28 -43.88
C GLY A 123 -16.02 15.57 -42.62
N SER A 124 -15.40 15.64 -41.44
CA SER A 124 -16.11 15.87 -40.18
C SER A 124 -16.67 17.30 -40.12
N LEU A 125 -17.80 17.48 -39.44
CA LEU A 125 -18.51 18.75 -39.39
C LEU A 125 -18.54 19.29 -37.95
N LEU A 126 -18.24 20.58 -37.81
CA LEU A 126 -18.45 21.36 -36.61
C LEU A 126 -19.57 22.38 -36.86
N TYR A 127 -20.59 22.36 -36.00
CA TYR A 127 -21.63 23.38 -35.91
C TYR A 127 -21.33 24.26 -34.69
N LEU A 128 -20.82 25.46 -34.93
CA LEU A 128 -20.40 26.40 -33.91
C LEU A 128 -21.52 27.39 -33.60
N VAL A 129 -22.17 27.24 -32.45
CA VAL A 129 -23.24 28.13 -31.97
C VAL A 129 -22.62 29.31 -31.22
N GLY A 130 -22.76 30.50 -31.79
CA GLY A 130 -22.39 31.76 -31.15
C GLY A 130 -23.48 32.22 -30.18
N THR A 131 -23.17 32.30 -28.89
CA THR A 131 -24.13 32.65 -27.86
C THR A 131 -23.85 34.02 -27.27
N ALA A 132 -24.92 34.76 -26.96
CA ALA A 132 -24.86 35.88 -26.02
C ALA A 132 -25.12 35.28 -24.63
N HIS A 133 -24.11 35.29 -23.74
CA HIS A 133 -24.09 34.59 -22.43
C HIS A 133 -25.19 35.00 -21.43
N PHE A 134 -26.12 35.85 -21.86
CA PHE A 134 -27.22 36.42 -21.10
C PHE A 134 -28.50 36.54 -21.96
N SER A 135 -28.84 35.52 -22.75
CA SER A 135 -30.10 35.52 -23.51
C SER A 135 -30.83 34.17 -23.50
N ASP A 136 -32.15 34.20 -23.27
CA ASP A 136 -33.02 33.04 -23.45
C ASP A 136 -33.15 32.63 -24.94
N SER A 137 -32.88 33.55 -25.87
CA SER A 137 -32.79 33.19 -27.30
C SER A 137 -31.59 32.27 -27.55
N SER A 138 -30.45 32.51 -26.89
CA SER A 138 -29.26 31.66 -27.05
C SER A 138 -29.46 30.25 -26.48
N LYS A 139 -30.25 30.08 -25.41
CA LYS A 139 -30.65 28.75 -24.92
C LYS A 139 -31.46 27.99 -25.97
N LYS A 140 -32.42 28.66 -26.61
CA LYS A 140 -33.25 28.08 -27.67
C LYS A 140 -32.43 27.70 -28.89
N ASP A 141 -31.49 28.53 -29.31
CA ASP A 141 -30.62 28.25 -30.46
C ASP A 141 -29.73 27.03 -30.22
N VAL A 142 -29.15 26.90 -29.01
CA VAL A 142 -28.36 25.74 -28.59
C VAL A 142 -29.21 24.46 -28.62
N ALA A 143 -30.40 24.49 -28.01
CA ALA A 143 -31.29 23.34 -27.97
C ALA A 143 -31.76 22.94 -29.38
N MET A 144 -32.15 23.91 -30.21
CA MET A 144 -32.54 23.67 -31.61
C MET A 144 -31.40 23.01 -32.39
N THR A 145 -30.17 23.52 -32.25
CA THR A 145 -29.01 23.01 -32.96
C THR A 145 -28.67 21.58 -32.55
N ILE A 146 -28.60 21.28 -31.24
CA ILE A 146 -28.26 19.94 -30.75
C ILE A 146 -29.33 18.92 -31.19
N ARG A 147 -30.62 19.29 -31.10
CA ARG A 147 -31.73 18.41 -31.53
C ARG A 147 -31.71 18.14 -33.02
N ALA A 148 -31.48 19.15 -33.85
CA ALA A 148 -31.48 19.03 -35.30
C ALA A 148 -30.25 18.29 -35.84
N VAL A 149 -29.08 18.51 -35.23
CA VAL A 149 -27.80 17.98 -35.70
C VAL A 149 -27.51 16.57 -35.15
N GLN A 150 -28.02 16.21 -33.97
CA GLN A 150 -27.74 14.95 -33.27
C GLN A 150 -26.22 14.65 -33.20
N PRO A 151 -25.43 15.50 -32.50
CA PRO A 151 -23.97 15.45 -32.52
C PRO A 151 -23.37 14.24 -31.77
N ASP A 152 -22.17 13.82 -32.19
CA ASP A 152 -21.33 12.85 -31.48
C ASP A 152 -20.65 13.46 -30.24
N VAL A 153 -20.30 14.75 -30.34
CA VAL A 153 -19.64 15.49 -29.25
C VAL A 153 -20.24 16.89 -29.14
N VAL A 154 -20.58 17.32 -27.92
CA VAL A 154 -20.89 18.71 -27.59
C VAL A 154 -19.71 19.29 -26.81
N VAL A 155 -19.14 20.40 -27.30
CA VAL A 155 -18.05 21.13 -26.66
C VAL A 155 -18.57 22.49 -26.19
N VAL A 156 -18.36 22.84 -24.92
CA VAL A 156 -18.76 24.15 -24.38
C VAL A 156 -17.56 25.00 -23.99
N GLU A 157 -17.63 26.33 -24.15
CA GLU A 157 -16.62 27.30 -23.69
C GLU A 157 -16.60 27.43 -22.15
N LEU A 158 -16.27 26.33 -21.48
CA LEU A 158 -16.18 26.24 -20.03
C LEU A 158 -14.90 25.49 -19.65
N CYS A 159 -14.22 25.94 -18.60
CA CYS A 159 -13.04 25.28 -18.06
C CYS A 159 -13.38 24.46 -16.81
N GLN A 160 -12.49 23.52 -16.42
CA GLN A 160 -12.66 22.63 -15.25
C GLN A 160 -13.03 23.36 -13.95
N TYR A 161 -12.52 24.57 -13.74
CA TYR A 161 -12.76 25.36 -12.52
C TYR A 161 -14.18 25.95 -12.44
N ARG A 162 -14.96 25.87 -13.52
CA ARG A 162 -16.32 26.42 -13.62
C ARG A 162 -17.40 25.36 -13.84
N VAL A 163 -17.05 24.07 -13.70
CA VAL A 163 -17.99 22.95 -13.92
C VAL A 163 -19.16 22.95 -12.95
N SER A 164 -18.98 23.48 -11.73
CA SER A 164 -20.07 23.65 -10.77
C SER A 164 -21.24 24.48 -11.33
N MET A 165 -20.99 25.38 -12.28
CA MET A 165 -22.02 26.17 -12.97
C MET A 165 -23.01 25.32 -13.80
N LEU A 166 -22.64 24.08 -14.14
CA LEU A 166 -23.53 23.14 -14.84
C LEU A 166 -24.47 22.38 -13.90
N LYS A 167 -24.16 22.36 -12.58
CA LYS A 167 -24.87 21.55 -11.57
C LYS A 167 -25.65 22.37 -10.54
N MET A 168 -25.39 23.67 -10.45
CA MET A 168 -26.06 24.57 -9.51
C MET A 168 -27.27 25.23 -10.15
N ASP A 169 -28.38 25.31 -9.41
CA ASP A 169 -29.56 26.06 -9.84
C ASP A 169 -29.33 27.57 -9.72
N GLU A 170 -30.16 28.35 -10.42
CA GLU A 170 -29.99 29.81 -10.55
C GLU A 170 -30.11 30.53 -9.18
N ASN A 171 -30.90 29.98 -8.28
CA ASN A 171 -31.11 30.49 -6.92
C ASN A 171 -29.89 30.26 -6.01
N THR A 172 -29.18 29.14 -6.17
CA THR A 172 -27.96 28.82 -5.41
C THR A 172 -26.79 29.69 -5.84
N LEU A 173 -26.64 29.94 -7.15
CA LEU A 173 -25.62 30.86 -7.68
C LEU A 173 -25.83 32.29 -7.17
N LEU A 174 -27.09 32.75 -7.12
CA LEU A 174 -27.47 34.04 -6.55
C LEU A 174 -27.11 34.19 -5.07
N ARG A 175 -27.21 33.10 -4.28
CA ARG A 175 -26.81 33.06 -2.88
C ARG A 175 -25.29 33.11 -2.70
N GLU A 176 -24.55 32.33 -3.48
CA GLU A 176 -23.08 32.31 -3.40
C GLU A 176 -22.44 33.64 -3.83
N ALA A 177 -23.03 34.32 -4.80
CA ALA A 177 -22.59 35.63 -5.29
C ALA A 177 -22.75 36.75 -4.23
N LYS A 178 -23.77 36.65 -3.37
CA LYS A 178 -24.03 37.63 -2.28
C LYS A 178 -23.17 37.43 -1.04
N ASP A 179 -22.47 36.30 -0.94
CA ASP A 179 -21.77 35.84 0.27
C ASP A 179 -20.24 35.92 0.15
N ILE A 180 -19.72 36.91 -0.60
CA ILE A 180 -18.27 37.16 -0.72
C ILE A 180 -17.80 37.90 0.54
N ASN A 181 -17.22 37.18 1.50
CA ASN A 181 -16.64 37.74 2.73
C ASN A 181 -15.11 37.95 2.60
N LEU A 182 -14.51 38.63 3.59
CA LEU A 182 -13.07 38.93 3.61
C LEU A 182 -12.21 37.66 3.61
N ASP A 183 -12.69 36.57 4.22
CA ASP A 183 -12.01 35.28 4.28
C ASP A 183 -11.90 34.62 2.91
N LYS A 184 -12.97 34.66 2.10
CA LYS A 184 -12.97 34.16 0.71
C LYS A 184 -12.01 34.99 -0.18
N VAL A 185 -11.90 36.29 0.06
CA VAL A 185 -10.93 37.16 -0.63
C VAL A 185 -9.50 36.79 -0.26
N GLN A 186 -9.22 36.61 1.04
CA GLN A 186 -7.91 36.21 1.53
C GLN A 186 -7.52 34.80 1.05
N GLN A 187 -8.49 33.89 0.98
CA GLN A 187 -8.31 32.53 0.46
C GLN A 187 -8.03 32.54 -1.05
N ALA A 188 -8.75 33.34 -1.84
CA ALA A 188 -8.49 33.50 -3.28
C ALA A 188 -7.10 34.09 -3.56
N ILE A 189 -6.67 35.07 -2.75
CA ILE A 189 -5.32 35.67 -2.83
C ILE A 189 -4.25 34.65 -2.41
N LYS A 190 -4.47 33.86 -1.36
CA LYS A 190 -3.53 32.83 -0.88
C LYS A 190 -3.38 31.68 -1.87
N GLN A 191 -4.45 31.30 -2.56
CA GLN A 191 -4.47 30.21 -3.53
C GLN A 191 -3.87 30.62 -4.89
N ASN A 192 -4.20 31.82 -5.39
CA ASN A 192 -3.90 32.20 -6.77
C ASN A 192 -2.89 33.35 -6.90
N GLY A 193 -2.43 33.91 -5.77
CA GLY A 193 -1.60 35.12 -5.72
C GLY A 193 -2.43 36.40 -5.81
N LEU A 194 -1.87 37.51 -5.32
CA LEU A 194 -2.59 38.78 -5.14
C LEU A 194 -3.40 39.21 -6.38
N MET A 195 -2.77 39.28 -7.54
CA MET A 195 -3.42 39.76 -8.76
C MET A 195 -4.47 38.79 -9.33
N SER A 196 -4.20 37.48 -9.31
CA SER A 196 -5.18 36.50 -9.81
C SER A 196 -6.35 36.35 -8.85
N GLY A 197 -6.12 36.47 -7.54
CA GLY A 197 -7.17 36.48 -6.52
C GLY A 197 -8.06 37.72 -6.63
N LEU A 198 -7.48 38.92 -6.76
CA LEU A 198 -8.24 40.17 -6.96
C LEU A 198 -9.06 40.13 -8.25
N MET A 199 -8.51 39.61 -9.34
CA MET A 199 -9.23 39.47 -10.61
C MET A 199 -10.40 38.47 -10.52
N GLN A 200 -10.21 37.37 -9.80
CA GLN A 200 -11.27 36.39 -9.55
C GLN A 200 -12.43 37.00 -8.73
N ILE A 201 -12.11 37.83 -7.74
CA ILE A 201 -13.11 38.55 -6.95
C ILE A 201 -13.84 39.62 -7.79
N LEU A 202 -13.13 40.36 -8.65
CA LEU A 202 -13.75 41.32 -9.56
C LEU A 202 -14.74 40.61 -10.50
N LEU A 203 -14.35 39.49 -11.12
CA LEU A 203 -15.23 38.72 -11.99
C LEU A 203 -16.49 38.21 -11.26
N LEU A 204 -16.34 37.78 -10.01
CA LEU A 204 -17.47 37.37 -9.17
C LEU A 204 -18.40 38.54 -8.86
N LYS A 205 -17.86 39.73 -8.52
CA LYS A 205 -18.65 40.96 -8.29
C LYS A 205 -19.40 41.41 -9.53
N VAL A 206 -18.74 41.43 -10.68
CA VAL A 206 -19.36 41.78 -11.97
C VAL A 206 -20.47 40.78 -12.32
N SER A 207 -20.22 39.48 -12.15
CA SER A 207 -21.23 38.43 -12.40
C SER A 207 -22.43 38.56 -11.46
N ALA A 208 -22.21 38.89 -10.18
CA ALA A 208 -23.27 39.12 -9.19
C ALA A 208 -24.17 40.30 -9.56
N HIS A 209 -23.56 41.43 -9.93
CA HIS A 209 -24.28 42.67 -10.30
C HIS A 209 -25.11 42.49 -11.57
N ILE A 210 -24.56 41.83 -12.59
CA ILE A 210 -25.28 41.51 -13.83
C ILE A 210 -26.49 40.61 -13.55
N THR A 211 -26.32 39.60 -12.69
CA THR A 211 -27.40 38.67 -12.33
C THR A 211 -28.54 39.37 -11.56
N GLU A 212 -28.20 40.30 -10.66
CA GLU A 212 -29.19 41.07 -9.86
C GLU A 212 -29.98 42.07 -10.71
N GLN A 213 -29.39 42.60 -11.78
CA GLN A 213 -30.04 43.57 -12.68
C GLN A 213 -30.85 42.91 -13.80
N LEU A 214 -30.38 41.79 -14.36
CA LEU A 214 -31.02 41.09 -15.47
C LEU A 214 -31.96 39.95 -15.05
N GLY A 215 -31.91 39.52 -13.78
CA GLY A 215 -32.76 38.44 -13.26
C GLY A 215 -32.44 37.05 -13.82
N MET A 216 -31.27 36.88 -14.42
CA MET A 216 -30.85 35.66 -15.12
C MET A 216 -29.39 35.30 -14.80
N ALA A 217 -29.15 34.04 -14.44
CA ALA A 217 -27.81 33.58 -14.05
C ALA A 217 -26.93 33.26 -15.28
N PRO A 218 -25.68 33.76 -15.34
CA PRO A 218 -24.77 33.50 -16.46
C PRO A 218 -24.58 32.00 -16.74
N GLY A 219 -24.37 31.65 -18.02
CA GLY A 219 -24.09 30.27 -18.44
C GLY A 219 -25.33 29.40 -18.65
N GLY A 220 -26.51 29.99 -18.81
CA GLY A 220 -27.76 29.25 -19.03
C GLY A 220 -27.75 28.43 -20.32
N GLU A 221 -27.08 28.94 -21.36
CA GLU A 221 -26.82 28.28 -22.62
C GLU A 221 -25.94 27.02 -22.48
N PHE A 222 -24.95 27.03 -21.57
CA PHE A 222 -24.11 25.85 -21.30
C PHE A 222 -24.85 24.78 -20.51
N ARG A 223 -25.74 25.19 -19.58
CA ARG A 223 -26.65 24.29 -18.87
C ARG A 223 -27.61 23.61 -19.84
N GLU A 224 -28.19 24.38 -20.76
CA GLU A 224 -29.07 23.82 -21.80
C GLU A 224 -28.29 22.89 -22.73
N ALA A 225 -27.06 23.24 -23.14
CA ALA A 225 -26.20 22.36 -23.92
C ALA A 225 -25.94 21.02 -23.23
N PHE A 226 -25.67 21.03 -21.92
CA PHE A 226 -25.44 19.83 -21.11
C PHE A 226 -26.69 18.95 -21.02
N LYS A 227 -27.85 19.58 -20.79
CA LYS A 227 -29.15 18.90 -20.71
C LYS A 227 -29.55 18.27 -22.04
N GLU A 228 -29.35 18.97 -23.15
CA GLU A 228 -29.70 18.49 -24.50
C GLU A 228 -28.72 17.43 -25.00
N ALA A 229 -27.42 17.55 -24.69
CA ALA A 229 -26.44 16.51 -24.98
C ALA A 229 -26.81 15.18 -24.30
N GLY A 230 -27.32 15.22 -23.05
CA GLY A 230 -27.77 14.04 -22.32
C GLY A 230 -28.99 13.33 -22.93
N GLN A 231 -29.74 14.01 -23.81
CA GLN A 231 -30.87 13.44 -24.54
C GLN A 231 -30.46 12.81 -25.88
N VAL A 232 -29.23 13.07 -26.36
CA VAL A 232 -28.69 12.49 -27.60
C VAL A 232 -27.93 11.20 -27.27
N PRO A 233 -28.35 10.03 -27.78
CA PRO A 233 -27.71 8.75 -27.46
C PRO A 233 -26.21 8.74 -27.77
N PHE A 234 -25.40 8.37 -26.78
CA PHE A 234 -23.93 8.26 -26.86
C PHE A 234 -23.18 9.57 -27.21
N CYS A 235 -23.83 10.72 -27.06
CA CYS A 235 -23.18 12.01 -27.21
C CYS A 235 -22.18 12.25 -26.06
N LYS A 236 -20.93 12.58 -26.40
CA LYS A 236 -19.91 12.94 -25.41
C LYS A 236 -19.99 14.44 -25.11
N PHE A 237 -19.84 14.84 -23.85
CA PHE A 237 -19.84 16.25 -23.45
C PHE A 237 -18.44 16.67 -23.00
N HIS A 238 -17.86 17.68 -23.65
CA HIS A 238 -16.47 18.12 -23.44
C HIS A 238 -16.39 19.60 -23.03
N LEU A 239 -15.43 19.90 -22.16
CA LEU A 239 -15.10 21.25 -21.72
C LEU A 239 -14.01 21.81 -22.64
N GLY A 240 -14.34 22.84 -23.41
CA GLY A 240 -13.53 23.37 -24.51
C GLY A 240 -12.42 24.33 -24.08
N ASP A 241 -12.56 24.97 -22.91
CA ASP A 241 -11.79 26.17 -22.56
C ASP A 241 -10.59 25.92 -21.63
N ARG A 242 -9.63 26.84 -21.69
CA ARG A 242 -8.40 26.81 -20.90
C ARG A 242 -8.70 27.16 -19.44
N PRO A 243 -7.99 26.57 -18.47
CA PRO A 243 -8.01 27.02 -17.08
C PRO A 243 -7.80 28.53 -16.92
N ILE A 244 -8.78 29.23 -16.34
CA ILE A 244 -8.76 30.67 -16.08
C ILE A 244 -7.48 31.16 -15.36
N PRO A 245 -6.96 30.47 -14.31
CA PRO A 245 -5.72 30.90 -13.66
C PRO A 245 -4.52 30.98 -14.62
N VAL A 246 -4.49 30.12 -15.64
CA VAL A 246 -3.42 30.10 -16.64
C VAL A 246 -3.56 31.27 -17.61
N THR A 247 -4.78 31.58 -18.04
CA THR A 247 -5.09 32.76 -18.85
C THR A 247 -4.66 34.04 -18.12
N PHE A 248 -5.02 34.19 -16.84
CA PHE A 248 -4.63 35.36 -16.05
C PHE A 248 -3.14 35.45 -15.78
N LYS A 249 -2.49 34.33 -15.44
CA LYS A 249 -1.04 34.33 -15.20
C LYS A 249 -0.27 34.80 -16.43
N ARG A 250 -0.69 34.40 -17.63
CA ARG A 250 -0.07 34.86 -18.88
C ARG A 250 -0.42 36.31 -19.21
N ALA A 251 -1.68 36.70 -19.00
CA ALA A 251 -2.12 38.07 -19.24
C ALA A 251 -1.35 39.06 -18.33
N ILE A 252 -1.15 38.70 -17.06
CA ILE A 252 -0.32 39.47 -16.12
C ILE A 252 1.16 39.41 -16.53
N ALA A 253 1.68 38.28 -16.99
CA ALA A 253 3.07 38.17 -17.42
C ALA A 253 3.40 39.06 -18.62
N ALA A 254 2.43 39.32 -19.49
CA ALA A 254 2.57 40.21 -20.65
C ALA A 254 2.64 41.71 -20.27
N LEU A 255 2.36 42.06 -19.01
CA LEU A 255 2.42 43.43 -18.51
C LEU A 255 3.79 43.79 -17.89
N SER A 256 4.22 45.03 -18.09
CA SER A 256 5.37 45.62 -17.38
C SER A 256 5.10 45.79 -15.88
N LEU A 257 6.15 45.98 -15.07
CA LEU A 257 6.02 46.20 -13.62
C LEU A 257 5.13 47.41 -13.27
N TRP A 258 5.23 48.49 -14.07
CA TRP A 258 4.41 49.68 -13.87
C TRP A 258 2.94 49.44 -14.26
N GLN A 259 2.68 48.71 -15.36
CA GLN A 259 1.33 48.30 -15.74
C GLN A 259 0.70 47.34 -14.72
N LYS A 260 1.49 46.44 -14.11
CA LYS A 260 1.04 45.56 -13.02
C LYS A 260 0.60 46.35 -11.79
N ALA A 261 1.40 47.34 -11.37
CA ALA A 261 1.07 48.19 -10.23
C ALA A 261 -0.16 49.07 -10.50
N ARG A 262 -0.27 49.65 -11.71
CA ARG A 262 -1.42 50.44 -12.14
C ARG A 262 -2.69 49.60 -12.26
N LEU A 263 -2.60 48.38 -12.79
CA LEU A 263 -3.72 47.43 -12.84
C LEU A 263 -4.16 47.01 -11.44
N ALA A 264 -3.22 46.70 -10.54
CA ALA A 264 -3.52 46.37 -9.14
C ALA A 264 -4.26 47.52 -8.44
N TRP A 265 -3.79 48.75 -8.65
CA TRP A 265 -4.42 49.95 -8.13
C TRP A 265 -5.85 50.12 -8.70
N GLY A 266 -6.03 50.02 -10.01
CA GLY A 266 -7.36 50.07 -10.63
C GLY A 266 -8.33 49.03 -10.08
N LEU A 267 -7.88 47.78 -9.89
CA LEU A 267 -8.69 46.68 -9.34
C LEU A 267 -9.08 46.89 -7.86
N CYS A 268 -8.23 47.55 -7.07
CA CYS A 268 -8.53 47.84 -5.66
C CYS A 268 -9.49 49.02 -5.47
N PHE A 269 -9.62 49.91 -6.47
CA PHE A 269 -10.41 51.15 -6.36
C PHE A 269 -11.58 51.25 -7.35
N LEU A 270 -11.88 50.20 -8.13
CA LEU A 270 -13.14 50.06 -8.89
C LEU A 270 -14.32 49.99 -7.91
N SER A 271 -14.83 51.17 -7.53
CA SER A 271 -15.80 51.34 -6.45
C SER A 271 -17.16 51.85 -6.92
N ASP A 272 -17.38 52.02 -8.23
CA ASP A 272 -18.65 52.53 -8.74
C ASP A 272 -19.50 51.40 -9.36
N PRO A 273 -20.75 51.22 -8.88
CA PRO A 273 -21.68 50.26 -9.46
C PRO A 273 -22.13 50.71 -10.86
N ILE A 274 -22.05 49.81 -11.83
CA ILE A 274 -22.51 50.02 -13.22
C ILE A 274 -24.00 50.40 -13.20
N SER A 275 -24.38 51.51 -13.85
CA SER A 275 -25.73 52.06 -13.76
C SER A 275 -26.73 51.26 -14.60
N LYS A 276 -28.03 51.32 -14.24
CA LYS A 276 -29.12 50.69 -15.02
C LYS A 276 -29.20 51.19 -16.47
N GLU A 277 -28.76 52.42 -16.71
CA GLU A 277 -28.76 53.07 -18.03
C GLU A 277 -27.62 52.56 -18.91
N ASP A 278 -26.52 52.09 -18.33
CA ASP A 278 -25.43 51.41 -19.04
C ASP A 278 -25.83 50.00 -19.48
N VAL A 279 -26.57 49.27 -18.64
CA VAL A 279 -27.05 47.90 -18.91
C VAL A 279 -28.09 47.85 -20.04
N GLU A 280 -28.96 48.86 -20.18
CA GLU A 280 -29.94 48.92 -21.28
C GLU A 280 -29.31 49.29 -22.63
N LYS A 281 -28.30 50.17 -22.67
CA LYS A 281 -27.50 50.42 -23.89
C LYS A 281 -26.74 49.16 -24.36
N CYS A 282 -26.43 48.25 -23.43
CA CYS A 282 -25.71 47.01 -23.70
C CYS A 282 -26.53 45.88 -24.31
N LYS A 283 -27.85 46.03 -24.46
CA LYS A 283 -28.65 45.11 -25.28
C LYS A 283 -28.36 45.22 -26.78
N GLN A 284 -27.66 46.28 -27.21
CA GLN A 284 -27.41 46.56 -28.63
C GLN A 284 -25.95 46.41 -29.09
N LYS A 285 -25.00 46.10 -28.18
CA LYS A 285 -23.64 45.64 -28.47
C LYS A 285 -22.97 45.23 -27.15
N ASP A 286 -22.21 44.14 -27.19
CA ASP A 286 -21.68 43.43 -26.03
C ASP A 286 -21.02 44.36 -24.99
N LEU A 287 -21.61 44.45 -23.78
CA LEU A 287 -21.03 45.15 -22.62
C LEU A 287 -19.60 44.67 -22.35
N LEU A 288 -19.38 43.36 -22.51
CA LEU A 288 -18.09 42.73 -22.36
C LEU A 288 -17.12 43.17 -23.46
N GLU A 289 -17.57 43.31 -24.70
CA GLU A 289 -16.74 43.72 -25.84
C GLU A 289 -16.40 45.21 -25.80
N GLN A 290 -17.28 46.04 -25.24
CA GLN A 290 -17.05 47.47 -25.00
C GLN A 290 -16.11 47.70 -23.80
N THR A 291 -16.34 47.03 -22.68
CA THR A 291 -15.42 47.09 -21.52
C THR A 291 -14.08 46.44 -21.85
N MET A 292 -14.05 45.37 -22.64
CA MET A 292 -12.80 44.83 -23.18
C MET A 292 -12.18 45.84 -24.15
N SER A 293 -12.91 46.50 -25.06
CA SER A 293 -12.34 47.53 -25.95
C SER A 293 -11.70 48.70 -25.20
N GLU A 294 -12.31 49.17 -24.12
CA GLU A 294 -11.74 50.21 -23.25
C GLU A 294 -10.48 49.69 -22.52
N MET A 295 -10.52 48.45 -22.02
CA MET A 295 -9.38 47.78 -21.38
C MET A 295 -8.25 47.42 -22.38
N ILE A 296 -8.59 47.17 -23.65
CA ILE A 296 -7.69 46.91 -24.79
C ILE A 296 -6.99 48.21 -25.19
N GLY A 297 -7.68 49.34 -25.13
CA GLY A 297 -7.10 50.67 -25.33
C GLY A 297 -6.06 51.03 -24.26
N GLU A 298 -6.31 50.66 -23.00
CA GLU A 298 -5.38 50.92 -21.89
C GLU A 298 -4.27 49.86 -21.71
N PHE A 299 -4.54 48.60 -22.06
CA PHE A 299 -3.64 47.46 -21.88
C PHE A 299 -3.69 46.48 -23.08
N PRO A 300 -3.13 46.85 -24.25
CA PRO A 300 -3.24 46.07 -25.49
C PRO A 300 -2.63 44.66 -25.40
N ALA A 301 -1.67 44.43 -24.49
CA ALA A 301 -1.08 43.12 -24.23
C ALA A 301 -2.06 42.12 -23.60
N LEU A 302 -3.11 42.59 -22.90
CA LEU A 302 -4.14 41.73 -22.32
C LEU A 302 -5.08 41.17 -23.39
N HIS A 303 -5.35 41.93 -24.46
CA HIS A 303 -6.17 41.49 -25.59
C HIS A 303 -5.64 40.21 -26.23
N GLN A 304 -4.34 40.21 -26.49
CA GLN A 304 -3.66 39.11 -27.19
C GLN A 304 -3.80 37.80 -26.40
N THR A 305 -3.70 37.85 -25.08
CA THR A 305 -3.71 36.66 -24.23
C THR A 305 -5.12 36.23 -23.79
N ILE A 306 -6.06 37.17 -23.60
CA ILE A 306 -7.41 36.85 -23.11
C ILE A 306 -8.35 36.44 -24.25
N VAL A 307 -8.17 37.00 -25.45
CA VAL A 307 -9.04 36.74 -26.61
C VAL A 307 -8.30 35.91 -27.66
N ALA A 308 -7.24 36.46 -28.26
CA ALA A 308 -6.61 35.81 -29.43
C ALA A 308 -5.93 34.46 -29.12
N GLU A 309 -5.22 34.33 -27.99
CA GLU A 309 -4.68 33.03 -27.53
C GLU A 309 -5.79 32.04 -27.14
N ARG A 310 -6.88 32.55 -26.59
CA ARG A 310 -8.04 31.73 -26.17
C ARG A 310 -8.77 31.17 -27.39
N ASP A 311 -8.92 31.97 -28.45
CA ASP A 311 -9.44 31.51 -29.75
C ASP A 311 -8.61 30.36 -30.31
N ILE A 312 -7.27 30.46 -30.28
CA ILE A 312 -6.38 29.41 -30.76
C ILE A 312 -6.55 28.12 -29.96
N TYR A 313 -6.68 28.23 -28.62
CA TYR A 313 -6.91 27.08 -27.76
C TYR A 313 -8.28 26.43 -28.00
N LEU A 314 -9.35 27.23 -28.05
CA LEU A 314 -10.71 26.74 -28.34
C LEU A 314 -10.77 26.05 -29.71
N THR A 315 -10.15 26.66 -30.72
CA THR A 315 -10.02 26.07 -32.07
C THR A 315 -9.36 24.71 -32.02
N HIS A 316 -8.31 24.53 -31.20
CA HIS A 316 -7.67 23.23 -31.05
C HIS A 316 -8.58 22.18 -30.44
N THR A 317 -9.23 22.50 -29.31
CA THR A 317 -10.09 21.56 -28.60
C THR A 317 -11.26 21.13 -29.49
N LEU A 318 -11.83 22.07 -30.24
CA LEU A 318 -12.86 21.80 -31.25
C LEU A 318 -12.34 20.89 -32.38
N ARG A 319 -11.12 21.12 -32.89
CA ARG A 319 -10.48 20.23 -33.90
C ARG A 319 -10.12 18.84 -33.36
N GLN A 320 -9.84 18.71 -32.07
CA GLN A 320 -9.64 17.40 -31.44
C GLN A 320 -10.97 16.67 -31.30
N ALA A 321 -12.05 17.38 -30.94
CA ALA A 321 -13.38 16.81 -30.86
C ALA A 321 -13.85 16.27 -32.22
N THR A 322 -13.53 16.94 -33.33
CA THR A 322 -13.85 16.45 -34.68
C THR A 322 -13.04 15.22 -35.11
N ARG A 323 -11.97 14.84 -34.38
CA ARG A 323 -11.18 13.62 -34.65
C ARG A 323 -11.61 12.43 -33.80
N CYS A 324 -12.44 12.66 -32.78
CA CYS A 324 -12.77 11.66 -31.77
C CYS A 324 -14.06 10.91 -32.17
N VAL A 325 -13.92 9.79 -32.89
CA VAL A 325 -15.01 8.85 -33.14
C VAL A 325 -14.46 7.43 -33.09
N GLU A 326 -15.07 6.59 -32.26
CA GLU A 326 -14.79 5.15 -32.20
C GLU A 326 -15.46 4.48 -33.41
N ALA A 327 -14.66 4.00 -34.36
CA ALA A 327 -15.15 3.20 -35.48
C ALA A 327 -15.17 1.71 -35.09
N PRO A 328 -16.18 0.92 -35.51
CA PRO A 328 -16.15 -0.52 -35.34
C PRO A 328 -14.98 -1.15 -36.11
N PRO A 329 -14.52 -2.36 -35.73
CA PRO A 329 -13.28 -2.96 -36.23
C PRO A 329 -13.19 -3.19 -37.75
N ASN A 330 -14.32 -3.15 -38.47
CA ASN A 330 -14.42 -3.63 -39.86
C ASN A 330 -14.93 -2.62 -40.92
N ALA A 331 -15.08 -1.32 -40.68
CA ALA A 331 -15.55 -0.39 -41.74
C ALA A 331 -15.06 1.06 -41.66
N GLN A 332 -15.11 1.72 -42.84
CA GLN A 332 -14.78 3.11 -43.21
C GLN A 332 -14.84 4.15 -42.07
N LYS A 333 -13.86 5.07 -42.07
CA LYS A 333 -13.88 6.28 -41.23
C LYS A 333 -15.16 7.07 -41.50
N VAL A 334 -16.08 7.06 -40.54
CA VAL A 334 -17.28 7.90 -40.58
C VAL A 334 -16.93 9.29 -40.05
N PRO A 335 -17.23 10.37 -40.78
CA PRO A 335 -16.95 11.71 -40.31
C PRO A 335 -17.71 12.07 -39.02
N ALA A 336 -17.03 12.75 -38.10
CA ALA A 336 -17.62 13.18 -36.83
C ALA A 336 -18.59 14.35 -37.04
N VAL A 337 -19.61 14.44 -36.20
CA VAL A 337 -20.46 15.64 -36.11
C VAL A 337 -20.34 16.23 -34.71
N VAL A 338 -19.86 17.47 -34.60
CA VAL A 338 -19.59 18.16 -33.34
C VAL A 338 -20.42 19.42 -33.25
N VAL A 339 -20.97 19.72 -32.07
CA VAL A 339 -21.56 21.03 -31.76
C VAL A 339 -20.66 21.76 -30.78
N GLY A 340 -20.18 22.94 -31.14
CA GLY A 340 -19.42 23.83 -30.26
C GLY A 340 -20.28 24.99 -29.78
N VAL A 341 -20.44 25.19 -28.47
CA VAL A 341 -21.17 26.31 -27.89
C VAL A 341 -20.18 27.28 -27.29
N VAL A 342 -20.02 28.45 -27.91
CA VAL A 342 -19.04 29.47 -27.55
C VAL A 342 -19.71 30.84 -27.47
N GLY A 343 -19.06 31.79 -26.81
CA GLY A 343 -19.46 33.20 -26.86
C GLY A 343 -19.31 33.75 -28.27
N MET A 344 -20.24 34.61 -28.69
CA MET A 344 -20.30 35.15 -30.05
C MET A 344 -18.99 35.84 -30.48
N GLY A 345 -18.30 36.51 -29.54
CA GLY A 345 -17.00 37.16 -29.79
C GLY A 345 -15.85 36.21 -30.18
N HIS A 346 -15.94 34.91 -29.84
CA HIS A 346 -14.93 33.91 -30.19
C HIS A 346 -15.13 33.29 -31.58
N VAL A 347 -16.34 33.40 -32.15
CA VAL A 347 -16.70 32.78 -33.45
C VAL A 347 -15.78 33.24 -34.59
N PRO A 348 -15.55 34.55 -34.83
CA PRO A 348 -14.67 35.00 -35.91
C PRO A 348 -13.19 34.61 -35.69
N GLY A 349 -12.77 34.46 -34.43
CA GLY A 349 -11.43 34.00 -34.07
C GLY A 349 -11.22 32.53 -34.40
N ILE A 350 -12.21 31.69 -34.10
CA ILE A 350 -12.18 30.25 -34.39
C ILE A 350 -12.22 30.01 -35.89
N GLU A 351 -13.11 30.68 -36.62
CA GLU A 351 -13.19 30.59 -38.09
C GLU A 351 -11.85 30.92 -38.76
N ARG A 352 -11.21 32.04 -38.38
CA ARG A 352 -9.91 32.45 -38.93
C ARG A 352 -8.76 31.51 -38.62
N ASN A 353 -8.87 30.70 -37.55
CA ASN A 353 -7.83 29.78 -37.11
C ASN A 353 -8.09 28.33 -37.53
N TRP A 354 -9.30 28.02 -38.02
CA TRP A 354 -9.75 26.65 -38.28
C TRP A 354 -8.78 25.87 -39.21
N GLU A 355 -8.37 26.50 -40.31
CA GLU A 355 -7.48 25.90 -41.31
C GLU A 355 -5.99 26.16 -41.04
N LYS A 356 -5.65 27.00 -40.05
CA LYS A 356 -4.26 27.35 -39.76
C LYS A 356 -3.54 26.26 -38.98
N GLN A 357 -2.22 26.22 -39.10
CA GLN A 357 -1.37 25.42 -38.23
C GLN A 357 -1.26 26.14 -36.88
N LEU A 358 -1.76 25.51 -35.82
CA LEU A 358 -1.82 26.11 -34.48
C LEU A 358 -0.57 25.72 -33.68
N ASN A 359 0.22 26.71 -33.23
CA ASN A 359 1.37 26.47 -32.35
C ASN A 359 0.94 26.48 -30.87
N ILE A 360 0.26 25.41 -30.47
CA ILE A 360 -0.25 25.26 -29.10
C ILE A 360 0.88 25.02 -28.13
N SER A 361 1.93 24.36 -28.62
CA SER A 361 3.18 24.19 -27.92
C SER A 361 3.62 25.53 -27.35
N GLU A 362 3.60 26.66 -28.06
CA GLU A 362 4.01 27.98 -27.54
C GLU A 362 3.02 28.61 -26.53
N ILE A 363 1.72 28.42 -26.73
CA ILE A 363 0.67 28.87 -25.79
C ILE A 363 0.73 28.05 -24.47
N MET A 364 1.21 26.81 -24.56
CA MET A 364 1.44 25.88 -23.45
C MET A 364 2.90 25.93 -22.91
N ARG A 365 3.89 26.32 -23.71
CA ARG A 365 5.34 26.31 -23.45
C ARG A 365 5.77 27.61 -22.82
N ARG A 366 5.38 27.76 -21.56
CA ARG A 366 6.13 28.46 -20.51
C ARG A 366 5.67 27.99 -19.12
N LEU A 367 5.83 26.69 -18.90
CA LEU A 367 5.94 26.05 -17.58
C LEU A 367 7.22 25.21 -17.45
N GLY A 368 8.15 25.28 -18.41
CA GLY A 368 9.45 24.62 -18.34
C GLY A 368 10.50 25.43 -19.09
N SER A 369 11.49 25.90 -18.32
CA SER A 369 12.75 26.55 -18.70
C SER A 369 12.72 27.89 -19.46
N VAL A 370 13.76 28.69 -19.18
CA VAL A 370 14.16 29.96 -19.84
C VAL A 370 13.40 31.23 -19.43
N ALA A 371 13.64 31.67 -18.18
CA ALA A 371 13.84 33.09 -17.79
C ALA A 371 14.14 33.24 -16.28
N MET A 372 14.99 32.38 -15.72
CA MET A 372 15.46 32.46 -14.32
C MET A 372 16.94 32.10 -14.18
N GLU A 373 17.77 32.49 -15.15
CA GLU A 373 19.23 32.41 -15.01
C GLU A 373 19.88 33.78 -14.73
N ASP A 374 19.13 34.89 -14.78
CA ASP A 374 19.71 36.25 -14.63
C ASP A 374 19.28 37.03 -13.37
N MET A 375 18.68 36.38 -12.37
CA MET A 375 18.62 36.94 -11.02
C MET A 375 18.73 35.81 -10.00
N GLY A 376 19.95 35.56 -9.55
CA GLY A 376 20.20 34.67 -8.43
C GLY A 376 19.41 35.11 -7.21
N LEU A 377 18.54 34.21 -6.72
CA LEU A 377 18.12 33.97 -5.32
C LEU A 377 16.94 32.97 -5.30
N ALA A 378 17.22 31.72 -4.88
CA ALA A 378 16.33 30.66 -4.31
C ALA A 378 15.08 30.17 -5.11
N LEU A 379 14.60 28.92 -5.09
CA LEU A 379 14.99 27.54 -4.72
C LEU A 379 13.74 26.69 -5.10
N SER A 380 13.86 25.40 -5.44
CA SER A 380 12.68 24.52 -5.63
C SER A 380 11.80 24.50 -4.35
N ARG A 381 10.46 24.59 -4.50
CA ARG A 381 9.52 24.77 -3.36
C ARG A 381 9.32 23.52 -2.50
N SER A 382 9.60 22.32 -3.02
CA SER A 382 9.48 21.05 -2.30
C SER A 382 10.81 20.27 -2.36
N PRO A 383 11.31 19.71 -1.24
CA PRO A 383 12.49 18.85 -1.26
C PRO A 383 12.33 17.59 -2.13
N LEU A 384 11.11 17.08 -2.26
CA LEU A 384 10.79 15.88 -3.05
C LEU A 384 10.92 16.12 -4.56
N GLU A 385 10.75 17.36 -5.02
CA GLU A 385 10.93 17.73 -6.43
C GLU A 385 12.40 17.75 -6.87
N ARG A 386 13.35 17.64 -5.92
CA ARG A 386 14.80 17.65 -6.19
C ARG A 386 15.42 16.25 -6.23
N LEU A 387 14.64 15.20 -6.01
CA LEU A 387 15.15 13.83 -6.06
C LEU A 387 15.66 13.50 -7.46
N GLU A 388 16.85 12.92 -7.53
CA GLU A 388 17.47 12.50 -8.79
C GLU A 388 17.06 11.06 -9.13
N PHE A 389 15.99 10.92 -9.91
CA PHE A 389 15.57 9.64 -10.45
C PHE A 389 16.49 9.17 -11.58
N ASP A 390 16.77 7.87 -11.63
CA ASP A 390 17.46 7.25 -12.75
C ASP A 390 16.74 6.03 -13.32
N ASN A 391 15.94 5.25 -12.59
CA ASN A 391 15.09 4.18 -13.16
C ASN A 391 15.84 3.16 -14.08
N VAL A 392 17.00 2.68 -13.63
CA VAL A 392 17.84 1.71 -14.34
C VAL A 392 17.11 0.38 -14.56
N ALA A 393 16.33 -0.09 -13.58
CA ALA A 393 15.58 -1.34 -13.68
C ALA A 393 14.65 -1.34 -14.90
N LEU A 394 13.92 -0.25 -15.13
CA LEU A 394 12.99 -0.11 -16.26
C LEU A 394 13.69 0.00 -17.62
N ARG A 395 14.97 0.41 -17.64
CA ARG A 395 15.78 0.43 -18.87
C ARG A 395 16.48 -0.89 -19.17
N ARG A 396 16.90 -1.63 -18.13
CA ARG A 396 17.70 -2.85 -18.27
C ARG A 396 16.87 -4.13 -18.25
N LEU A 397 15.61 -4.10 -17.78
CA LEU A 397 14.74 -5.27 -17.73
C LEU A 397 13.54 -5.10 -18.68
N PRO A 398 13.00 -6.18 -19.27
CA PRO A 398 11.90 -6.09 -20.21
C PRO A 398 10.63 -5.48 -19.59
N LEU A 399 10.08 -4.49 -20.30
CA LEU A 399 8.81 -3.86 -19.98
C LEU A 399 7.68 -4.44 -20.82
N ASP A 400 6.53 -4.58 -20.19
CA ASP A 400 5.29 -4.95 -20.85
C ASP A 400 4.90 -3.87 -21.87
N PRO A 401 4.73 -4.23 -23.15
CA PRO A 401 4.33 -3.28 -24.18
C PRO A 401 2.86 -2.87 -24.07
N SER A 402 2.04 -3.63 -23.32
CA SER A 402 0.62 -3.33 -23.17
C SER A 402 0.36 -2.28 -22.08
N GLU A 403 -0.43 -1.26 -22.44
CA GLU A 403 -0.99 -0.27 -21.50
C GLU A 403 -2.45 -0.57 -21.15
N GLU A 404 -2.96 -1.76 -21.49
CA GLU A 404 -4.34 -2.14 -21.20
C GLU A 404 -4.63 -2.10 -19.68
N PRO A 405 -5.73 -1.45 -19.27
CA PRO A 405 -6.11 -1.36 -17.87
C PRO A 405 -6.65 -2.69 -17.33
N GLY A 406 -6.64 -2.83 -16.00
CA GLY A 406 -7.23 -3.98 -15.31
C GLY A 406 -6.27 -5.16 -15.14
N ALA A 407 -6.71 -6.15 -14.37
CA ALA A 407 -5.90 -7.33 -14.05
C ALA A 407 -5.79 -8.28 -15.24
N ARG A 408 -4.57 -8.73 -15.56
CA ARG A 408 -4.29 -9.58 -16.72
C ARG A 408 -2.99 -10.37 -16.58
N GLN A 409 -2.81 -11.39 -17.41
CA GLN A 409 -1.56 -12.12 -17.52
C GLN A 409 -0.52 -11.30 -18.30
N VAL A 410 0.70 -11.20 -17.79
CA VAL A 410 1.81 -10.42 -18.36
C VAL A 410 2.93 -11.36 -18.77
N LYS A 411 3.07 -11.59 -20.08
CA LYS A 411 4.04 -12.54 -20.63
C LYS A 411 5.26 -11.82 -21.19
N GLY A 412 6.45 -12.34 -20.91
CA GLY A 412 7.70 -11.83 -21.50
C GLY A 412 8.14 -10.46 -20.97
N ALA A 413 7.69 -10.06 -19.79
CA ALA A 413 8.07 -8.80 -19.15
C ALA A 413 8.30 -8.98 -17.65
N CYS A 414 9.21 -8.18 -17.10
CA CYS A 414 9.48 -8.09 -15.67
C CYS A 414 8.65 -6.98 -15.01
N PHE A 415 8.29 -5.93 -15.74
CA PHE A 415 7.53 -4.79 -15.21
C PHE A 415 6.45 -4.35 -16.20
N SER A 416 5.32 -3.85 -15.69
CA SER A 416 4.30 -3.14 -16.47
C SER A 416 4.22 -1.69 -16.03
N ARG A 417 4.10 -0.75 -16.98
CA ARG A 417 3.83 0.65 -16.65
C ARG A 417 2.45 0.77 -16.03
N VAL A 418 2.34 1.51 -14.93
CA VAL A 418 1.07 1.74 -14.25
C VAL A 418 0.97 3.20 -13.86
N ARG A 419 -0.26 3.69 -13.66
CA ARG A 419 -0.50 5.02 -13.09
C ARG A 419 -1.12 4.84 -11.71
N PRO A 420 -0.52 5.40 -10.64
CA PRO A 420 -1.17 5.45 -9.33
C PRO A 420 -2.57 6.08 -9.42
N GLN A 421 -3.48 5.57 -8.60
CA GLN A 421 -4.82 6.11 -8.43
C GLN A 421 -4.81 7.06 -7.22
N PRO A 422 -5.03 8.37 -7.42
CA PRO A 422 -4.93 9.35 -6.35
C PRO A 422 -5.88 9.09 -5.17
N LEU A 423 -5.46 9.55 -3.99
CA LEU A 423 -6.26 9.60 -2.77
C LEU A 423 -6.90 10.98 -2.61
N THR A 424 -8.04 11.03 -1.92
CA THR A 424 -8.72 12.28 -1.53
C THR A 424 -8.19 12.76 -0.19
N GLY A 425 -7.67 13.99 -0.12
CA GLY A 425 -7.19 14.59 1.14
C GLY A 425 -6.08 13.79 1.84
N PRO A 426 -4.98 13.43 1.14
CA PRO A 426 -3.89 12.68 1.76
C PRO A 426 -3.24 13.47 2.90
N ARG A 427 -2.95 12.80 4.02
CA ARG A 427 -2.28 13.38 5.18
C ARG A 427 -1.34 12.38 5.83
N PHE A 428 -0.21 12.85 6.36
CA PHE A 428 0.73 12.00 7.08
C PHE A 428 0.13 11.48 8.38
N VAL A 429 0.37 10.20 8.64
CA VAL A 429 0.23 9.57 9.96
C VAL A 429 1.56 9.66 10.69
N ALA A 430 2.63 9.21 10.03
CA ALA A 430 4.00 9.29 10.53
C ALA A 430 5.00 9.31 9.35
N VAL A 431 6.20 9.83 9.62
CA VAL A 431 7.36 9.80 8.72
C VAL A 431 8.55 9.23 9.49
N SER A 432 9.40 8.44 8.83
CA SER A 432 10.68 7.99 9.40
C SER A 432 11.80 8.91 8.91
N HIS A 433 12.49 9.55 9.84
CA HIS A 433 13.57 10.48 9.52
C HIS A 433 14.76 9.73 8.91
N ASP A 434 15.19 8.63 9.52
CA ASP A 434 16.32 7.82 9.04
C ASP A 434 16.05 7.15 7.70
N ALA A 435 14.83 6.68 7.45
CA ALA A 435 14.49 6.08 6.16
C ALA A 435 14.47 7.14 5.03
N LEU A 436 13.96 8.34 5.30
CA LEU A 436 13.98 9.45 4.33
C LEU A 436 15.39 10.00 4.09
N ALA A 437 16.28 9.93 5.09
CA ALA A 437 17.68 10.32 4.96
C ALA A 437 18.42 9.49 3.90
N LEU A 438 18.01 8.24 3.65
CA LEU A 438 18.54 7.41 2.55
C LEU A 438 18.36 8.07 1.17
N LEU A 439 17.33 8.90 1.01
CA LEU A 439 17.02 9.63 -0.21
C LEU A 439 17.60 11.07 -0.20
N GLY A 440 18.38 11.43 0.82
CA GLY A 440 18.90 12.79 1.00
C GLY A 440 17.86 13.80 1.48
N LEU A 441 16.78 13.33 2.10
CA LEU A 441 15.67 14.16 2.57
C LEU A 441 15.73 14.34 4.10
N SER A 442 15.45 15.56 4.56
CA SER A 442 15.14 15.80 5.97
C SER A 442 13.70 15.39 6.26
N GLY A 443 13.49 14.52 7.26
CA GLY A 443 12.14 14.11 7.66
C GLY A 443 11.27 15.29 8.13
N GLU A 444 11.82 16.30 8.80
CA GLU A 444 11.08 17.52 9.15
C GLU A 444 10.72 18.34 7.91
N GLY A 445 11.64 18.42 6.94
CA GLY A 445 11.39 19.11 5.67
C GLY A 445 10.27 18.46 4.87
N VAL A 446 10.19 17.12 4.89
CA VAL A 446 9.13 16.34 4.23
C VAL A 446 7.81 16.44 4.99
N ALA A 447 7.83 16.33 6.32
CA ALA A 447 6.61 16.41 7.14
C ALA A 447 5.90 17.77 7.01
N ASN A 448 6.68 18.85 6.86
CA ASN A 448 6.16 20.21 6.70
C ASN A 448 5.91 20.59 5.22
N ASP A 449 6.22 19.72 4.27
CA ASP A 449 5.96 19.96 2.85
C ASP A 449 4.46 19.84 2.57
N PRO A 450 3.79 20.91 2.07
CA PRO A 450 2.36 20.86 1.76
C PRO A 450 2.00 19.88 0.64
N LEU A 451 2.97 19.43 -0.17
CA LEU A 451 2.78 18.40 -1.20
C LEU A 451 3.35 17.04 -0.79
N GLY A 452 3.94 16.94 0.40
CA GLY A 452 4.55 15.72 0.92
C GLY A 452 3.60 14.52 0.88
N PRO A 453 2.38 14.62 1.45
CA PRO A 453 1.42 13.51 1.45
C PRO A 453 1.00 13.09 0.04
N GLU A 454 0.82 14.03 -0.89
CA GLU A 454 0.46 13.74 -2.27
C GLU A 454 1.58 12.99 -3.01
N TYR A 455 2.82 13.44 -2.88
CA TYR A 455 3.97 12.80 -3.51
C TYR A 455 4.25 11.41 -2.91
N LEU A 456 4.27 11.30 -1.59
CA LEU A 456 4.61 10.05 -0.90
C LEU A 456 3.46 9.03 -0.83
N SER A 457 2.24 9.40 -1.26
CA SER A 457 1.15 8.45 -1.52
C SER A 457 1.05 8.03 -2.98
N GLY A 458 1.82 8.65 -3.88
CA GLY A 458 1.66 8.51 -5.33
C GLY A 458 0.43 9.23 -5.89
N SER A 459 -0.31 10.01 -5.07
CA SER A 459 -1.44 10.82 -5.56
C SER A 459 -0.99 11.92 -6.52
N LYS A 460 0.28 12.33 -6.42
CA LYS A 460 1.00 13.14 -7.39
C LYS A 460 2.35 12.50 -7.67
N LEU A 461 2.77 12.45 -8.92
CA LEU A 461 4.09 11.93 -9.28
C LEU A 461 5.17 13.00 -9.11
N MET A 462 6.29 12.62 -8.50
CA MET A 462 7.47 13.46 -8.41
C MET A 462 8.12 13.64 -9.79
N PRO A 463 8.72 14.80 -10.10
CA PRO A 463 9.50 14.98 -11.32
C PRO A 463 10.56 13.88 -11.47
N GLY A 464 10.64 13.25 -12.65
CA GLY A 464 11.58 12.14 -12.93
C GLY A 464 11.08 10.74 -12.54
N SER A 465 9.98 10.64 -11.81
CA SER A 465 9.34 9.35 -11.48
C SER A 465 8.79 8.67 -12.74
N GLU A 466 9.05 7.37 -12.87
CA GLU A 466 8.48 6.50 -13.90
C GLU A 466 7.76 5.34 -13.22
N SER A 467 6.43 5.44 -13.16
CA SER A 467 5.63 4.50 -12.36
C SER A 467 5.42 3.15 -13.05
N ALA A 468 5.69 2.08 -12.31
CA ALA A 468 5.59 0.70 -12.79
C ALA A 468 5.08 -0.25 -11.69
N ALA A 469 4.81 -1.49 -12.07
CA ALA A 469 4.48 -2.59 -11.18
C ALA A 469 5.27 -3.82 -11.63
N HIS A 470 5.83 -4.55 -10.68
CA HIS A 470 6.69 -5.71 -10.93
C HIS A 470 5.86 -7.00 -11.13
N CYS A 471 6.17 -7.76 -12.18
CA CYS A 471 5.65 -9.10 -12.43
C CYS A 471 6.48 -10.14 -11.70
N TYR A 472 5.85 -10.96 -10.85
CA TYR A 472 6.49 -12.10 -10.21
C TYR A 472 5.49 -13.25 -10.01
N CYS A 473 6.00 -14.43 -9.70
CA CYS A 473 5.23 -15.60 -9.25
C CYS A 473 5.57 -15.92 -7.79
N GLY A 474 5.00 -16.99 -7.24
CA GLY A 474 5.31 -17.42 -5.88
C GLY A 474 4.74 -18.81 -5.58
N HIS A 475 5.40 -19.56 -4.70
CA HIS A 475 4.82 -20.69 -4.00
C HIS A 475 4.17 -20.19 -2.71
N GLN A 476 2.84 -20.18 -2.69
CA GLN A 476 2.05 -19.76 -1.53
C GLN A 476 1.68 -21.00 -0.70
N PHE A 477 2.11 -21.03 0.56
CA PHE A 477 1.91 -22.19 1.44
C PHE A 477 2.41 -23.53 0.85
N GLY A 478 3.48 -23.47 0.06
CA GLY A 478 4.10 -24.63 -0.59
C GLY A 478 3.52 -25.01 -1.95
N GLN A 479 2.43 -24.38 -2.40
CA GLN A 479 1.83 -24.62 -3.71
C GLN A 479 2.14 -23.49 -4.68
N PHE A 480 2.49 -23.81 -5.93
CA PHE A 480 2.78 -22.80 -6.92
C PHE A 480 1.51 -22.01 -7.31
N ALA A 481 1.52 -20.70 -7.11
CA ALA A 481 0.34 -19.86 -7.28
C ALA A 481 0.16 -19.36 -8.73
N GLY A 482 1.12 -19.56 -9.61
CA GLY A 482 1.15 -18.92 -10.94
C GLY A 482 1.49 -17.44 -10.83
N GLN A 483 1.01 -16.62 -11.76
CA GLN A 483 1.29 -15.18 -11.78
C GLN A 483 0.69 -14.46 -10.57
N LEU A 484 1.56 -13.73 -9.86
CA LEU A 484 1.25 -12.76 -8.83
C LEU A 484 1.64 -11.38 -9.36
N GLY A 485 2.58 -10.69 -8.71
CA GLY A 485 3.04 -9.36 -9.05
C GLY A 485 2.60 -8.30 -8.03
N ASP A 486 3.07 -7.08 -8.22
CA ASP A 486 2.75 -5.92 -7.39
C ASP A 486 1.27 -5.55 -7.54
N GLY A 487 0.38 -6.28 -6.85
CA GLY A 487 -1.07 -6.13 -6.98
C GLY A 487 -1.66 -4.92 -6.25
N ALA A 488 -0.87 -4.30 -5.36
CA ALA A 488 -1.23 -3.07 -4.67
C ALA A 488 -0.01 -2.16 -4.44
N ALA A 489 1.16 -2.52 -4.98
CA ALA A 489 2.37 -1.72 -4.89
C ALA A 489 2.61 -1.04 -6.25
N CYS A 490 3.17 0.16 -6.21
CA CYS A 490 3.59 0.86 -7.39
C CYS A 490 5.02 1.35 -7.17
N TYR A 491 5.94 0.85 -7.97
CA TYR A 491 7.27 1.42 -8.17
C TYR A 491 7.11 2.85 -8.64
N LEU A 492 7.73 3.82 -7.96
CA LEU A 492 7.78 5.21 -8.41
C LEU A 492 9.09 5.51 -9.13
N GLY A 493 10.17 4.80 -8.82
CA GLY A 493 11.48 5.05 -9.41
C GLY A 493 12.64 4.57 -8.56
N GLU A 494 13.84 4.69 -9.13
CA GLU A 494 15.11 4.51 -8.42
C GLU A 494 15.78 5.86 -8.24
N VAL A 495 15.93 6.28 -6.98
CA VAL A 495 16.54 7.55 -6.59
C VAL A 495 18.03 7.32 -6.34
N LYS A 496 18.90 8.20 -6.87
CA LYS A 496 20.34 8.17 -6.57
C LYS A 496 20.60 8.43 -5.09
N VAL A 497 21.59 7.72 -4.56
CA VAL A 497 22.16 8.02 -3.25
C VAL A 497 22.65 9.47 -3.23
N PRO A 498 22.32 10.25 -2.18
CA PRO A 498 22.83 11.62 -2.03
C PRO A 498 24.36 11.66 -1.84
N PRO A 499 25.03 12.76 -2.23
CA PRO A 499 26.46 12.93 -1.96
C PRO A 499 26.76 12.89 -0.46
N GLY A 500 27.86 12.23 -0.08
CA GLY A 500 28.32 12.17 1.31
C GLY A 500 27.54 11.19 2.20
N GLN A 501 26.78 10.25 1.62
CA GLN A 501 26.17 9.16 2.37
C GLN A 501 27.24 8.28 3.03
N ASP A 502 26.88 7.70 4.18
CA ASP A 502 27.74 6.80 4.95
C ASP A 502 28.33 5.70 4.06
N PRO A 503 29.67 5.56 4.00
CA PRO A 503 30.33 4.47 3.29
C PRO A 503 29.83 3.07 3.65
N GLU A 504 29.41 2.83 4.90
CA GLU A 504 28.86 1.52 5.30
C GLU A 504 27.50 1.25 4.65
N LEU A 505 26.61 2.24 4.59
CA LEU A 505 25.32 2.10 3.89
C LEU A 505 25.49 1.89 2.39
N LEU A 506 26.53 2.48 1.80
CA LEU A 506 26.91 2.27 0.40
C LEU A 506 27.46 0.86 0.15
N ARG A 507 28.12 0.24 1.15
CA ARG A 507 28.58 -1.14 1.07
C ARG A 507 27.39 -2.12 1.03
N GLU A 508 26.34 -1.84 1.79
CA GLU A 508 25.11 -2.65 1.79
C GLU A 508 24.22 -2.38 0.56
N ASN A 509 24.40 -1.24 -0.11
CA ASN A 509 23.74 -0.88 -1.35
C ASN A 509 24.73 -0.47 -2.45
N PRO A 510 25.44 -1.43 -3.06
CA PRO A 510 26.47 -1.14 -4.04
C PRO A 510 25.92 -0.57 -5.36
N SER A 511 24.60 -0.64 -5.59
CA SER A 511 23.96 -0.05 -6.76
C SER A 511 24.01 1.49 -6.76
N GLY A 512 24.19 2.11 -5.59
CA GLY A 512 24.13 3.56 -5.40
C GLY A 512 22.72 4.13 -5.61
N ARG A 513 21.67 3.30 -5.48
CA ARG A 513 20.28 3.65 -5.79
C ARG A 513 19.29 3.05 -4.80
N TRP A 514 18.25 3.80 -4.48
CA TRP A 514 17.13 3.33 -3.69
C TRP A 514 15.89 3.24 -4.56
N GLU A 515 15.41 2.02 -4.76
CA GLU A 515 14.08 1.78 -5.31
C GLU A 515 13.03 2.24 -4.29
N ILE A 516 12.09 3.06 -4.74
CA ILE A 516 10.97 3.52 -3.91
C ILE A 516 9.64 3.01 -4.47
N GLN A 517 8.82 2.46 -3.58
CA GLN A 517 7.50 1.94 -3.90
C GLN A 517 6.43 2.53 -2.98
N VAL A 518 5.24 2.78 -3.51
CA VAL A 518 4.06 3.14 -2.71
C VAL A 518 3.05 2.00 -2.71
N LYS A 519 2.74 1.46 -1.54
CA LYS A 519 1.85 0.29 -1.37
C LYS A 519 0.48 0.75 -0.84
N GLY A 520 -0.56 0.52 -1.64
CA GLY A 520 -1.92 1.07 -1.50
C GLY A 520 -2.30 2.06 -2.61
N ALA A 521 -1.44 2.23 -3.61
CA ALA A 521 -1.55 3.27 -4.64
C ALA A 521 -2.57 2.95 -5.76
N GLY A 522 -3.31 1.84 -5.68
CA GLY A 522 -4.37 1.50 -6.62
C GLY A 522 -4.11 0.23 -7.43
N LEU A 523 -4.99 0.00 -8.40
CA LEU A 523 -4.98 -1.19 -9.25
C LEU A 523 -3.78 -1.24 -10.20
N THR A 524 -3.31 -2.45 -10.45
CA THR A 524 -2.27 -2.81 -11.41
C THR A 524 -2.71 -4.02 -12.23
N PRO A 525 -1.98 -4.40 -13.30
CA PRO A 525 -2.20 -5.67 -14.01
C PRO A 525 -2.16 -6.91 -13.11
N TYR A 526 -1.58 -6.79 -11.91
CA TYR A 526 -1.35 -7.87 -10.97
C TYR A 526 -2.33 -7.91 -9.80
N SER A 527 -3.30 -6.97 -9.74
CA SER A 527 -4.25 -6.88 -8.62
C SER A 527 -5.17 -8.11 -8.49
N ARG A 528 -5.28 -8.95 -9.53
CA ARG A 528 -6.22 -10.08 -9.58
C ARG A 528 -7.64 -9.61 -9.23
N GLN A 529 -8.20 -10.09 -8.13
CA GLN A 529 -9.53 -9.70 -7.63
C GLN A 529 -9.47 -8.63 -6.52
N ALA A 530 -8.26 -8.19 -6.12
CA ALA A 530 -8.09 -7.14 -5.12
C ALA A 530 -8.31 -5.75 -5.73
N ASP A 531 -8.63 -4.77 -4.89
CA ASP A 531 -8.88 -3.37 -5.27
C ASP A 531 -7.62 -2.49 -5.34
N GLY A 532 -6.44 -3.06 -5.07
CA GLY A 532 -5.16 -2.32 -5.07
C GLY A 532 -5.00 -1.32 -3.92
N ARG A 533 -5.89 -1.31 -2.92
CA ARG A 533 -5.86 -0.39 -1.77
C ARG A 533 -5.42 -1.09 -0.48
N LYS A 534 -4.74 -0.33 0.37
CA LYS A 534 -4.38 -0.71 1.74
C LYS A 534 -5.13 0.16 2.74
N VAL A 535 -5.18 -0.30 3.98
CA VAL A 535 -5.92 0.33 5.08
C VAL A 535 -4.98 0.70 6.21
N LEU A 536 -5.42 1.63 7.05
CA LEU A 536 -4.58 2.26 8.08
C LEU A 536 -3.87 1.24 8.98
N ARG A 537 -4.58 0.22 9.48
CA ARG A 537 -4.00 -0.84 10.33
C ARG A 537 -2.84 -1.60 9.70
N SER A 538 -2.96 -2.01 8.43
CA SER A 538 -1.88 -2.76 7.75
C SER A 538 -0.72 -1.86 7.38
N SER A 539 -0.98 -0.62 6.97
CA SER A 539 0.06 0.37 6.67
C SER A 539 0.87 0.76 7.91
N ILE A 540 0.24 0.95 9.07
CA ILE A 540 0.93 1.25 10.34
C ILE A 540 1.82 0.08 10.78
N ARG A 541 1.30 -1.16 10.72
CA ARG A 541 2.08 -2.36 11.07
C ARG A 541 3.31 -2.51 10.19
N GLU A 542 3.14 -2.41 8.87
CA GLU A 542 4.26 -2.50 7.93
C GLU A 542 5.30 -1.41 8.16
N PHE A 543 4.88 -0.17 8.38
CA PHE A 543 5.78 0.95 8.67
C PHE A 543 6.57 0.76 9.98
N LEU A 544 5.87 0.51 11.09
CA LEU A 544 6.51 0.36 12.39
C LEU A 544 7.44 -0.86 12.43
N CYS A 545 7.05 -1.98 11.81
CA CYS A 545 7.88 -3.18 11.82
C CYS A 545 9.12 -3.06 10.93
N SER A 546 9.00 -2.39 9.79
CA SER A 546 10.15 -2.10 8.92
C SER A 546 11.22 -1.34 9.68
N GLU A 547 10.82 -0.28 10.39
CA GLU A 547 11.78 0.53 11.14
C GLU A 547 12.26 -0.17 12.41
N ALA A 548 11.40 -0.89 13.14
CA ALA A 548 11.80 -1.70 14.29
C ALA A 548 12.89 -2.71 13.93
N MET A 549 12.74 -3.44 12.82
CA MET A 549 13.72 -4.43 12.38
C MET A 549 15.06 -3.77 12.02
N PHE A 550 15.03 -2.59 11.39
CA PHE A 550 16.24 -1.83 11.08
C PHE A 550 17.01 -1.45 12.35
N PHE A 551 16.33 -0.86 13.34
CA PHE A 551 16.98 -0.44 14.59
C PHE A 551 17.35 -1.61 15.51
N LEU A 552 16.76 -2.80 15.32
CA LEU A 552 17.22 -4.05 15.92
C LEU A 552 18.49 -4.62 15.24
N GLY A 553 18.95 -4.03 14.14
CA GLY A 553 20.09 -4.51 13.35
C GLY A 553 19.76 -5.71 12.46
N VAL A 554 18.47 -5.94 12.16
CA VAL A 554 18.04 -7.01 11.25
C VAL A 554 17.82 -6.43 9.85
N PRO A 555 18.47 -6.97 8.80
CA PRO A 555 18.30 -6.49 7.43
C PRO A 555 16.84 -6.47 7.00
N THR A 556 16.39 -5.34 6.46
CA THR A 556 14.98 -5.11 6.14
C THR A 556 14.77 -4.04 5.07
N THR A 557 13.65 -4.10 4.36
CA THR A 557 13.11 -2.94 3.63
C THR A 557 12.73 -1.83 4.60
N ARG A 558 12.97 -0.58 4.21
CA ARG A 558 12.70 0.60 5.04
C ARG A 558 11.34 1.20 4.70
N ALA A 559 10.75 1.93 5.65
CA ALA A 559 9.46 2.60 5.43
C ALA A 559 9.58 4.10 5.70
N GLY A 560 9.51 4.91 4.64
CA GLY A 560 9.74 6.36 4.74
C GLY A 560 8.54 7.15 5.29
N SER A 561 7.31 6.71 5.03
CA SER A 561 6.11 7.36 5.55
C SER A 561 4.86 6.47 5.49
N VAL A 562 3.86 6.84 6.30
CA VAL A 562 2.48 6.37 6.19
C VAL A 562 1.58 7.57 5.93
N VAL A 563 0.79 7.48 4.86
CA VAL A 563 -0.22 8.49 4.48
C VAL A 563 -1.60 7.86 4.60
N THR A 564 -2.53 8.55 5.24
CA THR A 564 -3.96 8.19 5.24
C THR A 564 -4.77 9.21 4.44
N SER A 565 -6.04 8.92 4.19
CA SER A 565 -6.89 9.75 3.32
C SER A 565 -8.36 9.67 3.70
N ASP A 566 -9.18 10.49 3.04
CA ASP A 566 -10.64 10.46 3.14
C ASP A 566 -11.27 9.44 2.19
N SER A 567 -10.49 8.89 1.24
CA SER A 567 -10.91 7.77 0.42
C SER A 567 -11.15 6.55 1.31
N LYS A 568 -12.23 5.79 1.04
CA LYS A 568 -12.61 4.62 1.83
C LYS A 568 -12.73 3.37 0.97
N VAL A 569 -12.49 2.23 1.60
CA VAL A 569 -12.63 0.91 1.00
C VAL A 569 -13.34 -0.03 1.97
N ILE A 570 -14.09 -0.99 1.44
CA ILE A 570 -14.81 -1.96 2.26
C ILE A 570 -13.87 -3.10 2.64
N ARG A 571 -13.81 -3.43 3.93
CA ARG A 571 -13.06 -4.58 4.46
C ARG A 571 -13.87 -5.30 5.52
N ASP A 572 -13.78 -6.61 5.54
CA ASP A 572 -14.18 -7.42 6.68
C ASP A 572 -12.92 -7.77 7.48
N VAL A 573 -12.72 -7.08 8.61
CA VAL A 573 -11.45 -7.13 9.36
C VAL A 573 -11.16 -8.51 9.92
N TYR A 574 -12.21 -9.22 10.34
CA TYR A 574 -12.10 -10.53 11.01
C TYR A 574 -12.72 -11.66 10.18
N TYR A 575 -13.00 -11.42 8.89
CA TYR A 575 -13.73 -12.37 8.03
C TYR A 575 -15.03 -12.88 8.68
N SER A 576 -15.69 -12.00 9.44
CA SER A 576 -16.85 -12.27 10.29
C SER A 576 -18.20 -12.13 9.57
N GLY A 577 -18.17 -11.81 8.28
CA GLY A 577 -19.32 -11.39 7.49
C GLY A 577 -19.77 -9.96 7.78
N ARG A 578 -18.98 -9.15 8.51
CA ARG A 578 -19.34 -7.77 8.92
C ARG A 578 -18.41 -6.73 8.28
N PRO A 579 -18.61 -6.41 7.00
CA PRO A 579 -17.78 -5.42 6.31
C PRO A 579 -17.96 -4.02 6.89
N ARG A 580 -16.86 -3.28 7.04
CA ARG A 580 -16.83 -1.87 7.43
C ARG A 580 -16.05 -1.04 6.41
N HIS A 581 -16.36 0.25 6.33
CA HIS A 581 -15.58 1.20 5.54
C HIS A 581 -14.33 1.63 6.30
N GLU A 582 -13.16 1.30 5.78
CA GLU A 582 -11.85 1.70 6.32
C GLU A 582 -11.21 2.76 5.43
N ARG A 583 -10.42 3.67 6.03
CA ARG A 583 -9.69 4.69 5.27
C ARG A 583 -8.57 4.06 4.45
N CYS A 584 -8.49 4.42 3.17
CA CYS A 584 -7.39 4.07 2.30
C CYS A 584 -6.12 4.73 2.83
N SER A 585 -5.07 3.93 2.95
CA SER A 585 -3.75 4.38 3.42
C SER A 585 -2.66 3.80 2.53
N VAL A 586 -1.54 4.50 2.46
CA VAL A 586 -0.38 4.16 1.63
C VAL A 586 0.88 4.21 2.49
N VAL A 587 1.74 3.21 2.32
CA VAL A 587 3.09 3.19 2.89
C VAL A 587 4.12 3.40 1.79
N LEU A 588 5.06 4.30 2.02
CA LEU A 588 6.26 4.47 1.19
C LEU A 588 7.31 3.47 1.66
N ARG A 589 7.72 2.56 0.77
CA ARG A 589 8.77 1.55 1.00
C ARG A 589 10.02 1.96 0.24
N ILE A 590 11.18 1.68 0.85
CA ILE A 590 12.50 2.02 0.31
C ILE A 590 13.40 0.79 0.46
N ALA A 591 14.04 0.36 -0.62
CA ALA A 591 15.01 -0.74 -0.61
C ALA A 591 16.01 -0.58 -1.77
N PRO A 592 17.16 -1.26 -1.76
CA PRO A 592 18.03 -1.29 -2.94
C PRO A 592 17.31 -1.89 -4.15
N THR A 593 16.50 -2.92 -3.91
CA THR A 593 15.57 -3.49 -4.88
C THR A 593 14.46 -4.29 -4.18
N PHE A 594 13.32 -4.43 -4.84
CA PHE A 594 12.23 -5.34 -4.44
C PHE A 594 12.17 -6.62 -5.28
N LEU A 595 13.27 -7.00 -5.93
CA LEU A 595 13.42 -8.32 -6.56
C LEU A 595 13.41 -9.44 -5.51
N ARG A 596 12.65 -10.50 -5.82
CA ARG A 596 12.33 -11.62 -4.91
C ARG A 596 12.79 -12.93 -5.52
N PHE A 597 12.74 -14.02 -4.76
CA PHE A 597 12.90 -15.36 -5.34
C PHE A 597 11.79 -15.62 -6.36
N GLY A 598 10.56 -15.27 -6.02
CA GLY A 598 9.39 -15.34 -6.89
C GLY A 598 9.50 -14.57 -8.22
N SER A 599 10.39 -13.57 -8.31
CA SER A 599 10.66 -12.86 -9.56
C SER A 599 11.28 -13.77 -10.62
N PHE A 600 12.09 -14.74 -10.22
CA PHE A 600 12.65 -15.76 -11.12
C PHE A 600 11.66 -16.88 -11.40
N GLU A 601 10.61 -17.04 -10.58
CA GLU A 601 9.60 -18.09 -10.79
C GLU A 601 8.64 -17.78 -11.95
N ILE A 602 8.71 -16.59 -12.57
CA ILE A 602 7.94 -16.29 -13.80
C ILE A 602 8.34 -17.18 -14.99
N PHE A 603 9.50 -17.83 -14.92
CA PHE A 603 10.02 -18.76 -15.93
C PHE A 603 9.66 -20.24 -15.64
N LYS A 604 9.08 -20.52 -14.46
CA LYS A 604 8.80 -21.90 -14.01
C LYS A 604 7.88 -22.61 -15.01
N GLN A 605 8.24 -23.87 -15.31
CA GLN A 605 7.38 -24.79 -16.08
C GLN A 605 6.06 -25.06 -15.34
N ALA A 606 5.09 -25.65 -16.05
CA ALA A 606 3.86 -26.13 -15.43
C ALA A 606 4.18 -27.03 -14.23
N ASP A 607 3.68 -26.64 -13.07
CA ASP A 607 3.81 -27.35 -11.82
C ASP A 607 2.96 -28.63 -11.83
N GLU A 608 3.54 -29.76 -11.41
CA GLU A 608 2.90 -31.08 -11.52
C GLU A 608 1.61 -31.18 -10.69
N PHE A 609 1.55 -30.49 -9.54
CA PHE A 609 0.43 -30.57 -8.62
C PHE A 609 -0.68 -29.58 -8.96
N THR A 610 -0.33 -28.34 -9.27
CA THR A 610 -1.30 -27.26 -9.49
C THR A 610 -1.67 -27.08 -10.96
N GLY A 611 -0.87 -27.62 -11.89
CA GLY A 611 -0.98 -27.37 -13.33
C GLY A 611 -0.67 -25.93 -13.76
N ARG A 612 -0.32 -25.04 -12.82
CA ARG A 612 -0.04 -23.63 -13.09
C ARG A 612 1.38 -23.46 -13.62
N GLN A 613 1.58 -22.50 -14.52
CA GLN A 613 2.87 -22.20 -15.15
C GLN A 613 3.20 -20.72 -14.99
N GLY A 614 4.50 -20.39 -14.92
CA GLY A 614 4.97 -19.00 -14.96
C GLY A 614 4.65 -18.34 -16.32
N PRO A 615 4.24 -17.06 -16.35
CA PRO A 615 3.77 -16.42 -17.58
C PRO A 615 4.86 -16.20 -18.63
N SER A 616 6.14 -16.32 -18.24
CA SER A 616 7.32 -16.16 -19.10
C SER A 616 8.09 -17.47 -19.26
N HIS A 617 7.46 -18.62 -19.04
CA HIS A 617 8.09 -19.92 -19.30
C HIS A 617 8.65 -20.01 -20.73
N GLY A 618 9.86 -20.55 -20.86
CA GLY A 618 10.60 -20.67 -22.13
C GLY A 618 11.33 -19.39 -22.58
N ARG A 619 11.28 -18.30 -21.80
CA ARG A 619 11.99 -17.02 -22.06
C ARG A 619 13.35 -16.97 -21.35
N ASP A 620 14.21 -17.93 -21.66
CA ASP A 620 15.53 -18.08 -21.03
C ASP A 620 16.42 -16.84 -21.19
N GLU A 621 16.25 -16.09 -22.28
CA GLU A 621 16.92 -14.81 -22.53
C GLU A 621 16.61 -13.75 -21.47
N ILE A 622 15.36 -13.68 -21.00
CA ILE A 622 14.93 -12.73 -19.97
C ILE A 622 15.45 -13.17 -18.60
N ARG A 623 15.42 -14.48 -18.29
CA ARG A 623 16.00 -15.02 -17.06
C ARG A 623 17.48 -14.66 -16.95
N ARG A 624 18.23 -14.84 -18.05
CA ARG A 624 19.64 -14.46 -18.14
C ARG A 624 19.86 -12.98 -17.88
N GLN A 625 19.10 -12.13 -18.58
CA GLN A 625 19.18 -10.68 -18.45
C GLN A 625 18.88 -10.23 -17.02
N MET A 626 17.87 -10.82 -16.38
CA MET A 626 17.49 -10.49 -15.01
C MET A 626 18.55 -10.92 -14.00
N MET A 627 19.15 -12.10 -14.19
CA MET A 627 20.25 -12.55 -13.32
C MET A 627 21.53 -11.72 -13.52
N ASP A 628 21.88 -11.39 -14.76
CA ASP A 628 22.99 -10.49 -15.08
C ASP A 628 22.77 -9.11 -14.42
N TYR A 629 21.56 -8.55 -14.55
CA TYR A 629 21.19 -7.30 -13.90
C TYR A 629 21.37 -7.36 -12.37
N VAL A 630 20.85 -8.40 -11.71
CA VAL A 630 20.96 -8.53 -10.25
C VAL A 630 22.42 -8.61 -9.82
N ILE A 631 23.21 -9.47 -10.46
CA ILE A 631 24.60 -9.69 -10.08
C ILE A 631 25.44 -8.43 -10.32
N GLU A 632 25.29 -7.78 -11.47
CA GLU A 632 26.05 -6.57 -11.79
C GLU A 632 25.73 -5.40 -10.86
N MET A 633 24.44 -5.21 -10.53
CA MET A 633 23.99 -4.04 -9.74
C MET A 633 24.18 -4.24 -8.24
N PHE A 634 23.98 -5.45 -7.73
CA PHE A 634 23.91 -5.69 -6.27
C PHE A 634 25.01 -6.61 -5.74
N TYR A 635 25.76 -7.28 -6.60
CA TYR A 635 26.87 -8.18 -6.25
C TYR A 635 28.11 -7.93 -7.13
N PRO A 636 28.57 -6.66 -7.28
CA PRO A 636 29.63 -6.32 -8.22
C PRO A 636 30.96 -7.02 -7.91
N GLU A 637 31.25 -7.32 -6.64
CA GLU A 637 32.45 -8.09 -6.26
C GLU A 637 32.43 -9.51 -6.83
N ILE A 638 31.26 -10.18 -6.83
CA ILE A 638 31.10 -11.49 -7.45
C ILE A 638 31.27 -11.40 -8.97
N GLN A 639 30.70 -10.36 -9.59
CA GLN A 639 30.87 -10.11 -11.02
C GLN A 639 32.33 -9.89 -11.42
N GLN A 640 33.12 -9.24 -10.56
CA GLN A 640 34.54 -8.97 -10.80
C GLN A 640 35.43 -10.20 -10.57
N ASN A 641 35.15 -10.97 -9.52
CA ASN A 641 36.00 -12.09 -9.10
C ASN A 641 35.78 -13.37 -9.91
N HIS A 642 34.63 -13.53 -10.57
CA HIS A 642 34.28 -14.73 -11.32
C HIS A 642 34.01 -14.42 -12.80
N PRO A 643 35.02 -14.55 -13.68
CA PRO A 643 34.85 -14.29 -15.12
C PRO A 643 34.02 -15.38 -15.83
N ASP A 644 34.05 -16.62 -15.32
CA ASP A 644 33.17 -17.68 -15.81
C ASP A 644 31.74 -17.46 -15.31
N ARG A 645 30.78 -17.49 -16.24
CA ARG A 645 29.38 -17.18 -15.93
C ARG A 645 28.76 -18.19 -14.97
N VAL A 646 29.06 -19.47 -15.10
CA VAL A 646 28.48 -20.51 -14.23
C VAL A 646 29.06 -20.37 -12.82
N GLU A 647 30.38 -20.24 -12.68
CA GLU A 647 31.02 -20.03 -11.38
C GLU A 647 30.54 -18.74 -10.71
N ARG A 648 30.34 -17.66 -11.48
CA ARG A 648 29.74 -16.42 -11.00
C ARG A 648 28.32 -16.64 -10.46
N ASN A 649 27.48 -17.38 -11.18
CA ASN A 649 26.11 -17.66 -10.75
C ASN A 649 26.08 -18.57 -9.51
N VAL A 650 27.02 -19.52 -9.39
CA VAL A 650 27.20 -20.36 -8.19
C VAL A 650 27.61 -19.51 -6.99
N ALA A 651 28.58 -18.61 -7.16
CA ALA A 651 29.01 -17.68 -6.11
C ALA A 651 27.87 -16.74 -5.68
N PHE A 652 27.10 -16.22 -6.64
CA PHE A 652 25.88 -15.44 -6.37
C PHE A 652 24.87 -16.23 -5.55
N PHE A 653 24.52 -17.46 -5.95
CA PHE A 653 23.57 -18.28 -5.22
C PHE A 653 24.04 -18.60 -3.80
N ARG A 654 25.34 -18.90 -3.63
CA ARG A 654 25.95 -19.10 -2.30
C ARG A 654 25.84 -17.88 -1.40
N GLU A 655 26.05 -16.68 -1.95
CA GLU A 655 25.89 -15.43 -1.21
C GLU A 655 24.41 -15.18 -0.82
N VAL A 656 23.46 -15.42 -1.72
CA VAL A 656 22.01 -15.33 -1.41
C VAL A 656 21.64 -16.31 -0.29
N MET A 657 22.14 -17.55 -0.35
CA MET A 657 21.95 -18.55 0.70
C MET A 657 22.54 -18.09 2.04
N LEU A 658 23.79 -17.60 2.04
CA LEU A 658 24.47 -17.12 3.24
C LEU A 658 23.71 -15.96 3.90
N ARG A 659 23.27 -14.97 3.12
CA ARG A 659 22.46 -13.86 3.62
C ARG A 659 21.11 -14.33 4.18
N THR A 660 20.47 -15.27 3.51
CA THR A 660 19.20 -15.86 3.97
C THR A 660 19.38 -16.63 5.29
N ALA A 661 20.44 -17.43 5.42
CA ALA A 661 20.77 -18.16 6.64
C ALA A 661 21.05 -17.21 7.82
N ARG A 662 21.81 -16.13 7.59
CA ARG A 662 22.06 -15.08 8.59
C ARG A 662 20.77 -14.37 9.00
N LEU A 663 19.94 -14.00 8.03
CA LEU A 663 18.68 -13.29 8.28
C LEU A 663 17.74 -14.11 9.16
N VAL A 664 17.51 -15.38 8.82
CA VAL A 664 16.62 -16.22 9.61
C VAL A 664 17.21 -16.52 10.99
N ALA A 665 18.54 -16.66 11.14
CA ALA A 665 19.17 -16.76 12.45
C ALA A 665 18.91 -15.52 13.32
N GLN A 666 18.98 -14.31 12.74
CA GLN A 666 18.63 -13.08 13.44
C GLN A 666 17.15 -13.04 13.84
N TRP A 667 16.23 -13.47 12.97
CA TRP A 667 14.80 -13.58 13.30
C TRP A 667 14.56 -14.46 14.52
N GLN A 668 15.23 -15.62 14.58
CA GLN A 668 15.15 -16.50 15.76
C GLN A 668 15.66 -15.78 17.02
N CYS A 669 16.82 -15.13 16.95
CA CYS A 669 17.42 -14.48 18.11
C CYS A 669 16.61 -13.28 18.68
N VAL A 670 15.76 -12.65 17.89
CA VAL A 670 14.87 -11.56 18.35
C VAL A 670 13.41 -12.01 18.55
N GLY A 671 13.11 -13.30 18.38
CA GLY A 671 11.75 -13.82 18.56
C GLY A 671 10.76 -13.36 17.49
N PHE A 672 11.23 -13.02 16.30
CA PHE A 672 10.39 -12.56 15.19
C PHE A 672 9.86 -13.75 14.38
N CYS A 673 8.53 -13.77 14.18
CA CYS A 673 7.85 -14.69 13.29
C CYS A 673 7.21 -13.91 12.13
N HIS A 674 7.56 -14.24 10.90
CA HIS A 674 7.13 -13.52 9.70
C HIS A 674 5.67 -13.85 9.30
N GLY A 675 5.24 -15.10 9.50
CA GLY A 675 3.87 -15.57 9.25
C GLY A 675 3.48 -15.87 7.80
N VAL A 676 4.24 -15.39 6.80
CA VAL A 676 3.98 -15.64 5.36
C VAL A 676 5.29 -15.73 4.58
N LEU A 677 6.07 -16.79 4.83
CA LEU A 677 7.35 -17.04 4.15
C LEU A 677 7.15 -17.77 2.81
N ASN A 678 6.33 -17.20 1.94
CA ASN A 678 6.22 -17.62 0.55
C ASN A 678 7.47 -17.20 -0.23
N THR A 679 7.77 -17.85 -1.36
CA THR A 679 8.92 -17.48 -2.22
C THR A 679 8.79 -16.07 -2.80
N ASP A 680 7.58 -15.55 -2.99
CA ASP A 680 7.37 -14.16 -3.39
C ASP A 680 7.71 -13.14 -2.30
N ASN A 681 7.86 -13.54 -1.03
CA ASN A 681 8.25 -12.66 0.07
C ASN A 681 9.73 -12.82 0.47
N MET A 682 10.49 -13.66 -0.24
CA MET A 682 11.93 -13.81 -0.01
C MET A 682 12.71 -12.84 -0.89
N SER A 683 13.38 -11.86 -0.29
CA SER A 683 14.22 -10.90 -1.01
C SER A 683 15.45 -11.59 -1.61
N ILE A 684 15.82 -11.21 -2.83
CA ILE A 684 17.07 -11.67 -3.44
C ILE A 684 18.30 -11.17 -2.68
N LEU A 685 18.19 -10.06 -1.91
CA LEU A 685 19.28 -9.46 -1.15
C LEU A 685 19.40 -9.97 0.29
N GLY A 686 18.51 -10.86 0.73
CA GLY A 686 18.50 -11.33 2.12
C GLY A 686 18.06 -10.27 3.12
N VAL A 687 17.05 -9.46 2.77
CA VAL A 687 16.38 -8.53 3.68
C VAL A 687 14.95 -8.98 3.99
N THR A 688 14.45 -8.65 5.18
CA THR A 688 13.05 -8.85 5.57
C THR A 688 12.14 -8.03 4.67
N LEU A 689 11.08 -8.64 4.13
CA LEU A 689 10.24 -8.06 3.08
C LEU A 689 8.76 -8.45 3.26
N ASP A 690 7.85 -7.50 2.99
CA ASP A 690 6.39 -7.72 2.98
C ASP A 690 5.80 -8.14 4.34
N TYR A 691 5.78 -7.17 5.26
CA TYR A 691 5.12 -7.29 6.56
C TYR A 691 3.59 -7.40 6.43
N GLY A 692 3.07 -8.58 6.74
CA GLY A 692 1.63 -8.85 6.85
C GLY A 692 1.27 -9.29 8.28
N PRO A 693 0.89 -10.56 8.48
CA PRO A 693 0.57 -11.09 9.80
C PRO A 693 1.83 -11.58 10.54
N TYR A 694 2.82 -10.70 10.71
CA TYR A 694 4.00 -10.98 11.53
C TYR A 694 3.68 -10.90 13.02
N GLY A 695 4.56 -11.41 13.88
CA GLY A 695 4.51 -11.20 15.32
C GLY A 695 5.88 -11.34 15.97
N PHE A 696 6.19 -10.44 16.90
CA PHE A 696 7.22 -10.69 17.91
C PHE A 696 6.60 -11.54 19.02
N MET A 697 7.29 -12.60 19.37
CA MET A 697 6.85 -13.57 20.36
C MET A 697 6.90 -12.94 21.76
N ASP A 698 5.77 -13.01 22.47
CA ASP A 698 5.68 -12.51 23.84
C ASP A 698 6.29 -13.52 24.83
N ARG A 699 5.60 -14.62 25.12
CA ARG A 699 6.16 -15.78 25.81
C ARG A 699 6.91 -16.67 24.83
N PHE A 700 8.00 -17.30 25.24
CA PHE A 700 8.65 -18.28 24.37
C PHE A 700 7.72 -19.47 24.10
N ASP A 701 7.44 -19.69 22.82
CA ASP A 701 6.63 -20.78 22.31
C ASP A 701 7.23 -21.18 20.94
N PRO A 702 7.96 -22.32 20.85
CA PRO A 702 8.61 -22.72 19.61
C PRO A 702 7.59 -22.95 18.47
N GLU A 703 6.35 -23.28 18.82
CA GLU A 703 5.26 -23.51 17.89
C GLU A 703 4.42 -22.24 17.64
N PHE A 704 4.91 -21.07 18.05
CA PHE A 704 4.20 -19.80 17.87
C PHE A 704 3.83 -19.58 16.39
N ILE A 705 2.54 -19.38 16.14
CA ILE A 705 1.97 -19.04 14.84
C ILE A 705 1.39 -17.64 14.95
N CYS A 706 2.00 -16.68 14.26
CA CYS A 706 1.51 -15.30 14.23
C CYS A 706 0.40 -15.05 13.20
N ASN A 707 0.28 -15.91 12.19
CA ASN A 707 -0.72 -15.80 11.13
C ASN A 707 -1.93 -16.67 11.44
N ALA A 708 -3.08 -16.03 11.72
CA ALA A 708 -4.32 -16.76 12.01
C ALA A 708 -4.86 -17.59 10.84
N SER A 709 -4.36 -17.39 9.61
CA SER A 709 -4.71 -18.20 8.44
C SER A 709 -3.81 -19.44 8.26
N ASP A 710 -2.71 -19.55 9.02
CA ASP A 710 -1.76 -20.67 8.95
C ASP A 710 -2.17 -21.80 9.91
N ASN A 711 -3.24 -22.51 9.57
CA ASN A 711 -3.81 -23.56 10.42
C ASN A 711 -2.85 -24.74 10.65
N SER A 712 -2.00 -25.05 9.67
CA SER A 712 -1.02 -26.14 9.76
C SER A 712 0.28 -25.74 10.47
N GLY A 713 0.48 -24.45 10.74
CA GLY A 713 1.71 -23.94 11.35
C GLY A 713 2.94 -24.06 10.46
N ARG A 714 2.74 -24.00 9.13
CA ARG A 714 3.83 -24.08 8.13
C ARG A 714 4.89 -23.01 8.37
N TYR A 715 4.47 -21.82 8.80
CA TYR A 715 5.33 -20.66 9.06
C TYR A 715 5.46 -20.35 10.54
N SER A 716 5.28 -21.34 11.41
CA SER A 716 5.58 -21.22 12.84
C SER A 716 7.02 -20.78 13.09
N TYR A 717 7.26 -20.18 14.27
CA TYR A 717 8.57 -19.67 14.66
C TYR A 717 9.72 -20.68 14.43
N GLN A 718 9.57 -21.93 14.92
CA GLN A 718 10.57 -23.00 14.73
C GLN A 718 10.73 -23.46 13.27
N ALA A 719 9.71 -23.30 12.43
CA ALA A 719 9.74 -23.77 11.05
C ALA A 719 10.51 -22.84 10.10
N GLN A 720 10.69 -21.57 10.48
CA GLN A 720 11.27 -20.54 9.60
C GLN A 720 12.63 -20.93 8.98
N PRO A 721 13.61 -21.52 9.72
CA PRO A 721 14.88 -21.94 9.12
C PRO A 721 14.71 -23.03 8.04
N ALA A 722 13.86 -24.02 8.28
CA ALA A 722 13.58 -25.08 7.31
C ALA A 722 12.83 -24.56 6.08
N ILE A 723 11.88 -23.63 6.28
CA ILE A 723 11.15 -22.99 5.19
C ILE A 723 12.07 -22.09 4.34
N CYS A 724 13.00 -21.35 4.95
CA CYS A 724 13.98 -20.55 4.20
C CYS A 724 14.87 -21.45 3.34
N ARG A 725 15.31 -22.60 3.86
CA ARG A 725 16.02 -23.63 3.07
C ARG A 725 15.16 -24.12 1.89
N TRP A 726 13.89 -24.42 2.14
CA TRP A 726 12.97 -24.86 1.09
C TRP A 726 12.77 -23.79 0.01
N ASN A 727 12.65 -22.52 0.39
CA ASN A 727 12.53 -21.39 -0.54
C ASN A 727 13.80 -21.21 -1.39
N LEU A 728 15.00 -21.44 -0.82
CA LEU A 728 16.26 -21.42 -1.56
C LEU A 728 16.35 -22.54 -2.60
N VAL A 729 15.81 -23.72 -2.30
CA VAL A 729 15.67 -24.81 -3.30
C VAL A 729 14.76 -24.35 -4.44
N LYS A 730 13.65 -23.67 -4.15
CA LYS A 730 12.75 -23.12 -5.19
C LYS A 730 13.41 -22.02 -6.02
N LEU A 731 14.25 -21.19 -5.42
CA LEU A 731 15.08 -20.27 -6.17
C LEU A 731 16.05 -21.02 -7.10
N ALA A 732 16.77 -22.02 -6.60
CA ALA A 732 17.70 -22.82 -7.41
C ALA A 732 17.01 -23.48 -8.62
N GLU A 733 15.82 -24.06 -8.40
CA GLU A 733 14.97 -24.60 -9.48
C GLU A 733 14.63 -23.53 -10.52
N ALA A 734 14.29 -22.31 -10.09
CA ALA A 734 13.92 -21.20 -10.97
C ALA A 734 15.11 -20.60 -11.74
N LEU A 735 16.34 -20.75 -11.23
CA LEU A 735 17.57 -20.29 -11.87
C LEU A 735 18.12 -21.26 -12.92
N ALA A 736 17.64 -22.51 -12.97
CA ALA A 736 18.05 -23.48 -13.98
C ALA A 736 17.62 -23.06 -15.41
N PRO A 737 18.40 -23.39 -16.46
CA PRO A 737 19.74 -24.02 -16.44
C PRO A 737 20.92 -23.09 -16.14
N GLU A 738 20.71 -21.79 -15.90
CA GLU A 738 21.82 -20.84 -15.68
C GLU A 738 22.62 -21.12 -14.41
N LEU A 739 21.96 -21.75 -13.43
CA LEU A 739 22.57 -22.42 -12.30
C LEU A 739 22.32 -23.94 -12.42
N PRO A 740 23.33 -24.76 -12.77
CA PRO A 740 23.16 -26.19 -12.90
C PRO A 740 22.72 -26.85 -11.58
N PRO A 741 21.72 -27.77 -11.58
CA PRO A 741 21.17 -28.36 -10.35
C PRO A 741 22.22 -28.99 -9.41
N ALA A 742 23.16 -29.76 -9.96
CA ALA A 742 24.22 -30.40 -9.16
C ALA A 742 25.14 -29.38 -8.47
N ARG A 743 25.32 -28.19 -9.05
CA ARG A 743 26.11 -27.11 -8.43
C ARG A 743 25.31 -26.38 -7.36
N ALA A 744 24.01 -26.20 -7.56
CA ALA A 744 23.13 -25.65 -6.53
C ALA A 744 23.02 -26.58 -5.31
N GLU A 745 22.89 -27.89 -5.54
CA GLU A 745 22.82 -28.90 -4.48
C GLU A 745 24.07 -28.88 -3.58
N ALA A 746 25.26 -28.84 -4.19
CA ALA A 746 26.52 -28.75 -3.44
C ALA A 746 26.62 -27.49 -2.56
N VAL A 747 26.05 -26.36 -2.99
CA VAL A 747 25.97 -25.14 -2.16
C VAL A 747 24.94 -25.32 -1.03
N MET A 748 23.80 -25.93 -1.32
CA MET A 748 22.72 -26.14 -0.35
C MET A 748 23.10 -27.06 0.82
N ASP A 749 24.11 -27.90 0.65
CA ASP A 749 24.66 -28.75 1.72
C ASP A 749 25.30 -27.93 2.85
N GLU A 750 25.75 -26.70 2.57
CA GLU A 750 26.36 -25.81 3.56
C GLU A 750 25.33 -25.06 4.44
N TYR A 751 24.06 -25.04 4.06
CA TYR A 751 23.05 -24.15 4.65
C TYR A 751 22.89 -24.32 6.17
N LEU A 752 22.78 -25.57 6.64
CA LEU A 752 22.49 -25.85 8.05
C LEU A 752 23.66 -25.44 8.94
N ASP A 753 24.88 -25.74 8.52
CA ASP A 753 26.09 -25.38 9.27
C ASP A 753 26.25 -23.85 9.36
N LEU A 754 26.01 -23.14 8.26
CA LEU A 754 26.05 -21.68 8.24
C LEU A 754 24.99 -21.05 9.14
N TYR A 755 23.74 -21.52 9.03
CA TYR A 755 22.64 -21.07 9.88
C TYR A 755 22.97 -21.29 11.37
N ASN A 756 23.43 -22.49 11.73
CA ASN A 756 23.78 -22.84 13.11
C ASN A 756 24.93 -21.98 13.64
N GLY A 757 25.95 -21.72 12.81
CA GLY A 757 27.04 -20.82 13.16
C GLY A 757 26.55 -19.41 13.50
N PHE A 758 25.74 -18.79 12.62
CA PHE A 758 25.19 -17.45 12.87
C PHE A 758 24.25 -17.43 14.08
N TYR A 759 23.42 -18.46 14.26
CA TYR A 759 22.50 -18.55 15.39
C TYR A 759 23.25 -18.64 16.72
N LEU A 760 24.22 -19.55 16.83
CA LEU A 760 25.02 -19.73 18.05
C LEU A 760 25.89 -18.50 18.36
N GLU A 761 26.46 -17.85 17.34
CA GLU A 761 27.19 -16.59 17.51
C GLU A 761 26.29 -15.50 18.14
N ASN A 762 25.09 -15.30 17.59
CA ASN A 762 24.15 -14.32 18.10
C ASN A 762 23.64 -14.67 19.50
N MET A 763 23.32 -15.94 19.76
CA MET A 763 22.86 -16.39 21.08
C MET A 763 23.94 -16.25 22.16
N ARG A 764 25.22 -16.49 21.84
CA ARG A 764 26.33 -16.22 22.76
C ARG A 764 26.41 -14.74 23.15
N LYS A 765 26.26 -13.82 22.19
CA LYS A 765 26.19 -12.37 22.48
C LYS A 765 25.01 -12.03 23.39
N LYS A 766 23.83 -12.62 23.14
CA LYS A 766 22.64 -12.45 23.99
C LYS A 766 22.84 -12.99 25.42
N LEU A 767 23.67 -14.01 25.60
CA LEU A 767 24.06 -14.58 26.88
C LEU A 767 25.29 -13.92 27.50
N GLY A 768 25.93 -12.97 26.83
CA GLY A 768 27.16 -12.34 27.31
C GLY A 768 28.36 -13.29 27.36
N LEU A 769 28.41 -14.28 26.47
CA LEU A 769 29.50 -15.24 26.32
C LEU A 769 30.44 -14.76 25.20
N HIS A 770 31.72 -14.60 25.51
CA HIS A 770 32.72 -14.15 24.54
C HIS A 770 33.52 -15.32 23.96
N LYS A 771 33.94 -16.26 24.82
CA LYS A 771 34.60 -17.50 24.39
C LYS A 771 33.57 -18.47 23.81
N GLU A 772 33.98 -19.23 22.81
CA GLU A 772 33.16 -20.32 22.27
C GLU A 772 33.52 -21.62 22.99
N GLU A 773 32.52 -22.27 23.59
CA GLU A 773 32.69 -23.53 24.29
C GLU A 773 31.68 -24.57 23.74
N PRO A 774 32.05 -25.86 23.64
CA PRO A 774 31.15 -26.90 23.13
C PRO A 774 29.84 -27.07 23.93
N GLU A 775 29.82 -26.63 25.19
CA GLU A 775 28.63 -26.70 26.05
C GLU A 775 27.62 -25.57 25.81
N ASP A 776 27.97 -24.53 25.03
CA ASP A 776 27.13 -23.36 24.78
C ASP A 776 25.80 -23.74 24.09
N GLU A 777 25.85 -24.66 23.13
CA GLU A 777 24.64 -25.15 22.44
C GLU A 777 23.67 -25.84 23.41
N ILE A 778 24.20 -26.62 24.34
CA ILE A 778 23.39 -27.32 25.36
C ILE A 778 22.79 -26.30 26.31
N LEU A 779 23.59 -25.33 26.77
CA LEU A 779 23.14 -24.27 27.66
C LEU A 779 22.02 -23.41 27.05
N ILE A 780 22.15 -23.07 25.76
CA ILE A 780 21.12 -22.34 25.00
C ILE A 780 19.85 -23.19 24.86
N THR A 781 20.00 -24.47 24.52
CA THR A 781 18.86 -25.38 24.36
C THR A 781 18.10 -25.53 25.68
N GLU A 782 18.82 -25.67 26.80
CA GLU A 782 18.23 -25.75 28.13
C GLU A 782 17.57 -24.44 28.55
N LEU A 783 18.13 -23.28 28.18
CA LEU A 783 17.47 -21.98 28.44
C LEU A 783 16.10 -21.92 27.77
N LEU A 784 16.06 -22.21 26.46
CA LEU A 784 14.82 -22.17 25.69
C LEU A 784 13.80 -23.18 26.23
N GLN A 785 14.26 -24.35 26.67
CA GLN A 785 13.39 -25.32 27.32
C GLN A 785 12.82 -24.79 28.65
N THR A 786 13.65 -24.19 29.50
CA THR A 786 13.20 -23.56 30.75
C THR A 786 12.20 -22.43 30.47
N MET A 787 12.43 -21.61 29.44
CA MET A 787 11.49 -20.56 29.04
C MET A 787 10.15 -21.13 28.57
N HIS A 788 10.16 -22.23 27.81
CA HIS A 788 8.95 -22.92 27.35
C HIS A 788 8.16 -23.52 28.51
N ASP A 789 8.83 -24.22 29.42
CA ASP A 789 8.18 -24.91 30.53
C ASP A 789 7.60 -23.94 31.57
N THR A 790 8.22 -22.77 31.72
CA THR A 790 7.77 -21.72 32.65
C THR A 790 6.87 -20.67 31.99
N GLY A 791 6.76 -20.68 30.66
CA GLY A 791 6.04 -19.67 29.88
C GLY A 791 6.66 -18.27 29.98
N ALA A 792 7.99 -18.19 30.11
CA ALA A 792 8.68 -16.92 30.33
C ALA A 792 8.63 -15.99 29.12
N ASP A 793 8.54 -14.68 29.37
CA ASP A 793 8.62 -13.65 28.34
C ASP A 793 9.98 -13.70 27.61
N PHE A 794 9.94 -13.80 26.29
CA PHE A 794 11.12 -14.01 25.47
C PHE A 794 12.11 -12.86 25.57
N THR A 795 11.63 -11.64 25.32
CA THR A 795 12.47 -10.44 25.26
C THR A 795 13.00 -10.08 26.64
N ASN A 796 12.11 -10.06 27.64
CA ASN A 796 12.44 -9.62 28.98
C ASN A 796 13.35 -10.61 29.70
N THR A 797 13.23 -11.92 29.44
CA THR A 797 14.19 -12.90 29.97
C THR A 797 15.61 -12.54 29.57
N PHE A 798 15.89 -12.35 28.28
CA PHE A 798 17.22 -11.97 27.80
C PHE A 798 17.68 -10.62 28.37
N ARG A 799 16.77 -9.65 28.51
CA ARG A 799 17.10 -8.36 29.15
C ARG A 799 17.49 -8.54 30.61
N SER A 800 16.77 -9.35 31.37
CA SER A 800 17.04 -9.64 32.78
C SER A 800 18.37 -10.37 33.01
N LEU A 801 18.82 -11.22 32.09
CA LEU A 801 20.10 -11.93 32.21
C LEU A 801 21.31 -10.98 32.33
N SER A 802 21.22 -9.75 31.81
CA SER A 802 22.27 -8.74 31.93
C SER A 802 22.53 -8.33 33.39
N GLN A 803 21.52 -8.46 34.26
CA GLN A 803 21.60 -8.13 35.69
C GLN A 803 22.24 -9.24 36.53
N ILE A 804 22.45 -10.42 35.95
CA ILE A 804 23.13 -11.54 36.62
C ILE A 804 24.64 -11.31 36.51
N SER A 805 25.32 -11.18 37.65
CA SER A 805 26.78 -10.99 37.72
C SER A 805 27.55 -12.30 37.55
N CYS A 806 28.74 -12.23 36.95
CA CYS A 806 29.69 -13.34 36.95
C CYS A 806 30.10 -13.74 38.38
N PRO A 807 30.39 -15.04 38.65
CA PRO A 807 30.85 -15.48 39.96
C PRO A 807 32.28 -14.98 40.25
N ALA A 808 32.48 -14.22 41.33
CA ALA A 808 33.79 -13.71 41.74
C ALA A 808 34.54 -14.69 42.67
N GLU A 809 35.88 -14.70 42.60
CA GLU A 809 36.70 -15.52 43.51
C GLU A 809 36.53 -15.05 44.97
N GLY A 810 36.04 -15.95 45.85
CA GLY A 810 35.92 -15.71 47.30
C GLY A 810 34.50 -15.64 47.88
N GLU A 811 33.45 -15.71 47.06
CA GLU A 811 32.04 -15.60 47.51
C GLU A 811 31.40 -16.93 47.96
N GLY A 812 32.12 -17.76 48.72
CA GLY A 812 31.65 -19.10 49.12
C GLY A 812 30.37 -19.13 49.99
N GLY A 813 29.91 -17.99 50.51
CA GLY A 813 28.65 -17.85 51.27
C GLY A 813 27.59 -16.96 50.61
N GLY A 814 27.89 -16.31 49.48
CA GLY A 814 26.97 -15.40 48.78
C GLY A 814 26.35 -15.98 47.51
N GLU A 815 26.87 -17.09 47.01
CA GLU A 815 26.44 -17.68 45.73
C GLU A 815 24.98 -18.14 45.75
N GLU A 816 24.52 -18.80 46.82
CA GLU A 816 23.12 -19.23 46.97
C GLU A 816 22.16 -18.03 46.97
N GLU A 817 22.51 -16.94 47.65
CA GLU A 817 21.71 -15.72 47.70
C GLU A 817 21.68 -14.99 46.35
N LEU A 818 22.78 -14.99 45.60
CA LEU A 818 22.83 -14.44 44.24
C LEU A 818 21.99 -15.27 43.27
N VAL A 819 22.07 -16.60 43.34
CA VAL A 819 21.21 -17.50 42.56
C VAL A 819 19.75 -17.26 42.89
N LYS A 820 19.41 -17.16 44.18
CA LYS A 820 18.04 -16.87 44.63
C LYS A 820 17.52 -15.53 44.07
N LYS A 821 18.30 -14.45 44.15
CA LYS A 821 17.94 -13.15 43.57
C LYS A 821 17.74 -13.21 42.06
N ALA A 822 18.61 -13.94 41.36
CA ALA A 822 18.47 -14.15 39.91
C ALA A 822 17.22 -14.97 39.57
N THR A 823 16.89 -15.99 40.38
CA THR A 823 15.66 -16.77 40.23
C THR A 823 14.43 -15.89 40.45
N GLU A 824 14.39 -15.07 41.50
CA GLU A 824 13.29 -14.13 41.76
C GLU A 824 13.07 -13.16 40.58
N LEU A 825 14.15 -12.62 40.01
CA LEU A 825 14.12 -11.75 38.84
C LEU A 825 13.48 -12.43 37.61
N LEU A 826 13.80 -13.70 37.35
CA LEU A 826 13.26 -14.44 36.19
C LEU A 826 11.85 -14.98 36.43
N LEU A 827 11.48 -15.24 37.69
CA LEU A 827 10.11 -15.61 38.06
C LEU A 827 9.10 -14.49 37.74
N GLU A 828 9.50 -13.22 37.80
CA GLU A 828 8.65 -12.10 37.37
C GLU A 828 8.27 -12.18 35.88
N GLN A 829 9.11 -12.82 35.07
CA GLN A 829 8.90 -12.98 33.62
C GLN A 829 8.09 -14.22 33.26
N CYS A 830 7.85 -15.13 34.20
CA CYS A 830 7.04 -16.33 34.00
C CYS A 830 5.56 -16.02 33.78
N ALA A 831 4.87 -16.92 33.08
CA ALA A 831 3.44 -16.87 32.89
C ALA A 831 2.70 -17.29 34.18
N SER A 832 1.52 -16.69 34.40
CA SER A 832 0.58 -17.12 35.44
C SER A 832 -0.06 -18.47 35.08
N LEU A 833 -0.68 -19.13 36.06
CA LEU A 833 -1.41 -20.37 35.80
C LEU A 833 -2.55 -20.18 34.81
N GLU A 834 -3.26 -19.05 34.89
CA GLU A 834 -4.33 -18.67 33.97
C GLU A 834 -3.81 -18.45 32.54
N GLU A 835 -2.67 -17.79 32.41
CA GLU A 835 -2.02 -17.55 31.11
C GLU A 835 -1.57 -18.88 30.47
N LEU A 836 -0.95 -19.78 31.25
CA LEU A 836 -0.58 -21.12 30.77
C LEU A 836 -1.81 -21.95 30.38
N LYS A 837 -2.88 -21.90 31.18
CA LYS A 837 -4.15 -22.57 30.84
C LYS A 837 -4.74 -22.02 29.55
N ALA A 838 -4.72 -20.70 29.35
CA ALA A 838 -5.21 -20.08 28.13
C ALA A 838 -4.37 -20.49 26.90
N ALA A 839 -3.05 -20.49 27.02
CA ALA A 839 -2.11 -20.85 25.96
C ALA A 839 -2.24 -22.33 25.50
N ASN A 840 -2.56 -23.23 26.43
CA ASN A 840 -2.70 -24.66 26.15
C ASN A 840 -4.14 -25.07 25.77
N LYS A 841 -5.06 -24.12 25.55
CA LYS A 841 -6.35 -24.45 24.94
C LYS A 841 -6.17 -24.89 23.48
N PRO A 842 -6.84 -25.97 23.05
CA PRO A 842 -6.84 -26.36 21.64
C PRO A 842 -7.34 -25.22 20.76
N THR A 843 -6.69 -25.04 19.62
CA THR A 843 -7.10 -24.05 18.62
C THR A 843 -8.17 -24.59 17.67
N MET A 844 -8.29 -25.91 17.60
CA MET A 844 -9.32 -26.60 16.81
C MET A 844 -10.67 -26.55 17.51
N ASP A 845 -11.76 -26.47 16.74
CA ASP A 845 -13.11 -26.53 17.30
C ASP A 845 -13.30 -27.84 18.10
N PRO A 846 -13.87 -27.80 19.31
CA PRO A 846 -14.02 -29.00 20.14
C PRO A 846 -14.81 -30.13 19.47
N ARG A 847 -15.77 -29.81 18.59
CA ARG A 847 -16.56 -30.82 17.86
C ARG A 847 -15.74 -31.45 16.76
N GLU A 848 -14.94 -30.66 16.06
CA GLU A 848 -14.02 -31.15 15.03
C GLU A 848 -12.97 -32.08 15.66
N LEU A 849 -12.36 -31.67 16.78
CA LEU A 849 -11.40 -32.49 17.50
C LEU A 849 -12.04 -33.79 18.02
N ALA A 850 -13.24 -33.72 18.60
CA ALA A 850 -13.98 -34.90 19.06
C ALA A 850 -14.33 -35.85 17.90
N MET A 851 -14.72 -35.31 16.74
CA MET A 851 -15.00 -36.08 15.53
C MET A 851 -13.73 -36.79 15.04
N LEU A 852 -12.60 -36.09 14.97
CA LEU A 852 -11.31 -36.67 14.56
C LEU A 852 -10.85 -37.77 15.53
N LEU A 853 -10.99 -37.56 16.84
CA LEU A 853 -10.63 -38.56 17.86
C LEU A 853 -11.56 -39.77 17.82
N SER A 854 -12.87 -39.56 17.61
CA SER A 854 -13.84 -40.64 17.42
C SER A 854 -13.57 -41.42 16.12
N MET A 855 -13.14 -40.74 15.06
CA MET A 855 -12.73 -41.36 13.80
C MET A 855 -11.43 -42.16 13.97
N ALA A 856 -10.46 -41.66 14.74
CA ALA A 856 -9.24 -42.41 15.06
C ALA A 856 -9.53 -43.74 15.76
N GLN A 857 -10.57 -43.78 16.61
CA GLN A 857 -11.01 -44.99 17.30
C GLN A 857 -11.86 -45.92 16.42
N SER A 858 -12.73 -45.37 15.57
CA SER A 858 -13.69 -46.15 14.77
C SER A 858 -13.17 -46.60 13.41
N ASN A 859 -12.34 -45.79 12.75
CA ASN A 859 -11.73 -46.11 11.46
C ASN A 859 -10.30 -45.52 11.34
N PRO A 860 -9.28 -46.22 11.88
CA PRO A 860 -7.90 -45.75 11.84
C PRO A 860 -7.38 -45.52 10.42
N ALA A 861 -7.81 -46.30 9.43
CA ALA A 861 -7.33 -46.16 8.04
C ALA A 861 -7.83 -44.85 7.39
N LEU A 862 -9.10 -44.51 7.60
CA LEU A 862 -9.68 -43.25 7.12
C LEU A 862 -9.06 -42.04 7.83
N PHE A 863 -8.82 -42.16 9.13
CA PHE A 863 -8.10 -41.16 9.91
C PHE A 863 -6.70 -40.89 9.35
N GLN A 864 -5.99 -41.94 8.93
CA GLN A 864 -4.66 -41.79 8.32
C GLN A 864 -4.66 -41.09 6.96
N MET A 865 -5.76 -41.14 6.22
CA MET A 865 -5.86 -40.50 4.90
C MET A 865 -6.29 -39.03 4.96
N ILE A 866 -7.09 -38.65 5.97
CA ILE A 866 -7.75 -37.33 6.02
C ILE A 866 -7.07 -36.38 7.01
N SER A 867 -6.42 -36.91 8.05
CA SER A 867 -5.83 -36.06 9.09
C SER A 867 -4.38 -35.68 8.83
N ASP A 868 -4.08 -34.38 9.02
CA ASP A 868 -2.71 -33.95 9.26
C ASP A 868 -2.28 -34.41 10.66
N ARG A 869 -1.54 -35.52 10.71
CA ARG A 869 -1.08 -36.14 11.96
C ARG A 869 -0.32 -35.16 12.85
N MET A 870 0.47 -34.26 12.27
CA MET A 870 1.26 -33.30 13.03
C MET A 870 0.34 -32.30 13.74
N THR A 871 -0.63 -31.75 12.99
CA THR A 871 -1.63 -30.84 13.56
C THR A 871 -2.41 -31.51 14.69
N ILE A 872 -2.85 -32.77 14.54
CA ILE A 872 -3.59 -33.47 15.60
C ILE A 872 -2.71 -33.78 16.81
N SER A 873 -1.48 -34.27 16.59
CA SER A 873 -0.54 -34.54 17.69
C SER A 873 -0.34 -33.29 18.56
N ARG A 874 -0.17 -32.13 17.92
CA ARG A 874 -0.05 -30.85 18.63
C ARG A 874 -1.28 -30.50 19.44
N GLN A 875 -2.49 -30.70 18.91
CA GLN A 875 -3.72 -30.45 19.67
C GLN A 875 -3.84 -31.39 20.88
N LEU A 876 -3.41 -32.65 20.75
CA LEU A 876 -3.38 -33.61 21.84
C LEU A 876 -2.37 -33.24 22.93
N ASP A 877 -1.17 -32.79 22.54
CA ASP A 877 -0.14 -32.35 23.48
C ASP A 877 -0.62 -31.13 24.29
N LYS A 878 -1.29 -30.16 23.63
CA LYS A 878 -1.93 -29.02 24.30
C LYS A 878 -3.01 -29.47 25.30
N LEU A 879 -3.87 -30.42 24.91
CA LEU A 879 -4.88 -30.99 25.82
C LEU A 879 -4.25 -31.67 27.03
N SER A 880 -3.19 -32.46 26.84
CA SER A 880 -2.48 -33.12 27.94
C SER A 880 -1.93 -32.08 28.92
N ARG A 881 -1.22 -31.06 28.42
CA ARG A 881 -0.67 -29.98 29.25
C ARG A 881 -1.76 -29.20 29.97
N LEU A 882 -2.87 -28.91 29.29
CA LEU A 882 -4.01 -28.23 29.90
C LEU A 882 -4.59 -29.03 31.06
N LYS A 883 -4.72 -30.36 30.91
CA LYS A 883 -5.18 -31.24 31.98
C LYS A 883 -4.25 -31.17 33.20
N ASP A 884 -2.94 -31.28 32.98
CA ASP A 884 -1.96 -31.20 34.07
C ASP A 884 -2.03 -29.83 34.78
N LEU A 885 -2.19 -28.75 34.03
CA LEU A 885 -2.36 -27.39 34.59
C LEU A 885 -3.69 -27.20 35.33
N MET A 886 -4.75 -27.93 34.98
CA MET A 886 -6.02 -27.91 35.71
C MET A 886 -5.89 -28.57 37.09
N GLU A 887 -5.00 -29.55 37.23
CA GLU A 887 -4.73 -30.26 38.48
C GLU A 887 -3.67 -29.55 39.35
N THR A 888 -2.83 -28.70 38.75
CA THR A 888 -1.74 -27.96 39.44
C THR A 888 -2.23 -26.69 40.16
N GLY A 889 -1.76 -26.46 41.39
CA GLY A 889 -2.02 -25.21 42.14
C GLY A 889 -1.06 -24.06 41.82
N GLN A 890 -1.44 -22.80 42.11
CA GLN A 890 -0.60 -21.62 41.81
C GLN A 890 0.75 -21.62 42.54
N GLU A 891 0.79 -22.03 43.81
CA GLU A 891 2.02 -22.09 44.61
C GLU A 891 2.91 -23.28 44.21
N GLU A 892 2.29 -24.39 43.81
CA GLU A 892 2.99 -25.55 43.24
C GLU A 892 3.67 -25.18 41.91
N LEU A 893 2.94 -24.47 41.02
CA LEU A 893 3.49 -23.97 39.77
C LEU A 893 4.70 -23.05 40.00
N LYS A 894 4.58 -22.07 40.91
CA LYS A 894 5.69 -21.16 41.25
C LYS A 894 6.90 -21.91 41.78
N THR A 895 6.68 -22.92 42.64
CA THR A 895 7.76 -23.76 43.17
C THR A 895 8.48 -24.49 42.04
N LYS A 896 7.74 -25.13 41.13
CA LYS A 896 8.30 -25.80 39.96
C LYS A 896 9.06 -24.82 39.05
N GLN A 897 8.49 -23.65 38.77
CA GLN A 897 9.18 -22.61 37.98
C GLN A 897 10.49 -22.17 38.64
N ALA A 898 10.51 -22.04 39.98
CA ALA A 898 11.70 -21.65 40.72
C ALA A 898 12.80 -22.72 40.65
N GLU A 899 12.44 -24.01 40.74
CA GLU A 899 13.36 -25.14 40.61
C GLU A 899 14.02 -25.17 39.22
N GLU A 900 13.24 -25.04 38.16
CA GLU A 900 13.73 -25.02 36.77
C GLU A 900 14.72 -23.87 36.53
N TRP A 901 14.35 -22.64 36.94
CA TRP A 901 15.23 -21.48 36.80
C TRP A 901 16.49 -21.57 37.64
N THR A 902 16.38 -22.03 38.89
CA THR A 902 17.54 -22.20 39.78
C THR A 902 18.54 -23.19 39.19
N CYS A 903 18.05 -24.30 38.62
CA CYS A 903 18.89 -25.30 37.96
C CYS A 903 19.64 -24.70 36.76
N TRP A 904 18.94 -23.96 35.90
CA TRP A 904 19.55 -23.35 34.72
C TRP A 904 20.53 -22.23 35.08
N ILE A 905 20.17 -21.33 36.01
CA ILE A 905 21.03 -20.23 36.48
C ILE A 905 22.34 -20.77 37.05
N ALA A 906 22.30 -21.85 37.84
CA ALA A 906 23.51 -22.46 38.39
C ALA A 906 24.47 -22.92 37.28
N ARG A 907 23.95 -23.51 36.20
CA ARG A 907 24.75 -23.92 35.02
C ARG A 907 25.27 -22.71 34.26
N TYR A 908 24.43 -21.71 34.04
CA TYR A 908 24.80 -20.47 33.37
C TYR A 908 25.93 -19.74 34.11
N ARG A 909 25.83 -19.60 35.43
CA ARG A 909 26.90 -18.99 36.26
C ARG A 909 28.19 -19.80 36.21
N LYS A 910 28.11 -21.12 36.24
CA LYS A 910 29.30 -21.99 36.07
C LYS A 910 29.97 -21.77 34.72
N ARG A 911 29.18 -21.57 33.65
CA ARG A 911 29.71 -21.22 32.33
C ARG A 911 30.33 -19.81 32.30
N LEU A 912 29.73 -18.83 32.96
CA LEU A 912 30.28 -17.48 33.10
C LEU A 912 31.61 -17.47 33.85
N ALA A 913 31.83 -18.37 34.82
CA ALA A 913 33.10 -18.48 35.52
C ALA A 913 34.29 -18.70 34.56
N ARG A 914 34.07 -19.44 33.46
CA ARG A 914 35.11 -19.69 32.44
C ARG A 914 35.49 -18.47 31.61
N GLU A 915 34.62 -17.46 31.53
CA GLU A 915 34.96 -16.18 30.91
C GLU A 915 36.02 -15.43 31.73
N LEU A 916 36.04 -15.64 33.05
CA LEU A 916 36.98 -15.02 33.99
C LEU A 916 38.33 -15.73 34.08
N GLU A 917 38.43 -16.98 33.61
CA GLU A 917 39.69 -17.73 33.62
C GLU A 917 40.79 -16.98 32.84
N GLY A 918 41.87 -16.66 33.56
CA GLY A 918 43.04 -15.95 33.03
C GLY A 918 42.87 -14.43 32.93
N GLN A 919 41.77 -13.85 33.42
CA GLN A 919 41.51 -12.41 33.40
C GLN A 919 41.96 -11.75 34.70
N SER A 920 42.72 -10.67 34.61
CA SER A 920 43.21 -9.91 35.77
C SER A 920 42.20 -8.88 36.28
N ASP A 921 41.25 -8.45 35.44
CA ASP A 921 40.25 -7.42 35.74
C ASP A 921 38.84 -7.97 35.51
N VAL A 922 38.28 -8.58 36.56
CA VAL A 922 36.92 -9.16 36.55
C VAL A 922 35.86 -8.08 36.34
N GLN A 923 36.09 -6.87 36.84
CA GLN A 923 35.15 -5.76 36.73
C GLN A 923 35.03 -5.30 35.28
N ALA A 924 36.16 -5.14 34.58
CA ALA A 924 36.17 -4.81 33.16
C ALA A 924 35.46 -5.88 32.30
N VAL A 925 35.65 -7.16 32.62
CA VAL A 925 34.96 -8.27 31.91
C VAL A 925 33.45 -8.20 32.15
N GLN A 926 33.01 -7.93 33.37
CA GLN A 926 31.59 -7.78 33.68
C GLN A 926 30.98 -6.56 32.98
N GLU A 927 31.67 -5.41 32.97
CA GLU A 927 31.21 -4.20 32.28
C GLU A 927 31.09 -4.41 30.77
N GLU A 928 32.09 -5.07 30.16
CA GLU A 928 32.05 -5.43 28.74
C GLU A 928 30.90 -6.39 28.43
N ARG A 929 30.70 -7.42 29.27
CA ARG A 929 29.59 -8.36 29.14
C ARG A 929 28.24 -7.64 29.16
N VAL A 930 28.02 -6.77 30.15
CA VAL A 930 26.78 -6.01 30.25
C VAL A 930 26.61 -5.10 29.03
N ARG A 931 27.66 -4.40 28.60
CA ARG A 931 27.61 -3.55 27.39
C ARG A 931 27.19 -4.33 26.15
N VAL A 932 27.77 -5.51 25.92
CA VAL A 932 27.40 -6.39 24.79
C VAL A 932 25.96 -6.86 24.92
N MET A 933 25.55 -7.33 26.10
CA MET A 933 24.18 -7.82 26.33
C MET A 933 23.15 -6.71 26.17
N GLU A 934 23.38 -5.52 26.72
CA GLU A 934 22.44 -4.40 26.59
C GLU A 934 22.36 -3.85 25.17
N GLY A 935 23.45 -3.94 24.39
CA GLY A 935 23.46 -3.61 22.97
C GLY A 935 22.90 -4.70 22.04
N THR A 936 22.68 -5.92 22.54
CA THR A 936 22.17 -7.07 21.77
C THR A 936 20.74 -7.46 22.17
N ASN A 937 20.38 -7.28 23.44
CA ASN A 937 19.07 -7.64 23.99
C ASN A 937 18.19 -6.40 24.08
N PRO A 938 17.19 -6.27 23.19
CA PRO A 938 16.32 -5.10 23.19
C PRO A 938 15.53 -5.05 24.50
N ARG A 939 15.29 -3.82 24.96
CA ARG A 939 14.35 -3.53 26.04
C ARG A 939 12.91 -3.53 25.53
N VAL A 940 12.68 -3.07 24.30
CA VAL A 940 11.37 -3.01 23.67
C VAL A 940 11.42 -3.63 22.28
N VAL A 941 10.42 -4.47 21.97
CA VAL A 941 10.12 -4.97 20.62
C VAL A 941 8.70 -4.55 20.23
N LEU A 942 8.37 -4.54 18.94
CA LEU A 942 7.03 -4.18 18.46
C LEU A 942 6.02 -5.32 18.70
N ARG A 943 5.64 -5.51 19.97
CA ARG A 943 4.61 -6.47 20.38
C ARG A 943 3.28 -6.14 19.72
N ASN A 944 2.44 -7.16 19.50
CA ASN A 944 1.18 -6.97 18.78
C ASN A 944 0.24 -5.97 19.48
N TYR A 945 0.19 -5.95 20.81
CA TYR A 945 -0.64 -5.01 21.56
C TYR A 945 -0.16 -3.55 21.42
N ILE A 946 1.15 -3.32 21.29
CA ILE A 946 1.73 -1.98 21.08
C ILE A 946 1.28 -1.45 19.72
N ALA A 947 1.39 -2.28 18.67
CA ALA A 947 0.88 -1.94 17.35
C ALA A 947 -0.64 -1.70 17.38
N GLN A 948 -1.39 -2.55 18.08
CA GLN A 948 -2.85 -2.44 18.16
C GLN A 948 -3.30 -1.15 18.85
N ASN A 949 -2.67 -0.76 19.96
CA ASN A 949 -2.95 0.51 20.64
C ASN A 949 -2.71 1.71 19.71
N ALA A 950 -1.59 1.71 18.98
CA ALA A 950 -1.27 2.76 18.01
C ALA A 950 -2.26 2.81 16.84
N ILE A 951 -2.74 1.67 16.37
CA ILE A 951 -3.76 1.56 15.32
C ILE A 951 -5.10 2.11 15.81
N GLU A 952 -5.55 1.72 17.00
CA GLU A 952 -6.82 2.19 17.58
C GLU A 952 -6.82 3.71 17.78
N ALA A 953 -5.72 4.27 18.30
CA ALA A 953 -5.54 5.72 18.39
C ALA A 953 -5.61 6.38 17.00
N ALA A 954 -4.90 5.84 16.00
CA ALA A 954 -4.89 6.39 14.65
C ALA A 954 -6.25 6.27 13.93
N GLU A 955 -7.03 5.22 14.21
CA GLU A 955 -8.39 5.06 13.70
C GLU A 955 -9.32 6.16 14.25
N SER A 956 -9.11 6.59 15.50
CA SER A 956 -9.80 7.74 16.11
C SER A 956 -9.30 9.12 15.63
N GLY A 957 -8.18 9.15 14.89
CA GLY A 957 -7.58 10.37 14.34
C GLY A 957 -6.39 10.91 15.13
N ASP A 958 -6.01 10.26 16.24
CA ASP A 958 -4.81 10.59 17.00
C ASP A 958 -3.60 9.79 16.48
N PHE A 959 -2.67 10.48 15.82
CA PHE A 959 -1.43 9.86 15.31
C PHE A 959 -0.25 9.95 16.27
N SER A 960 -0.42 10.58 17.44
CA SER A 960 0.66 10.81 18.40
C SER A 960 1.22 9.49 18.96
N GLU A 961 0.39 8.46 19.13
CA GLU A 961 0.84 7.16 19.62
C GLU A 961 1.70 6.42 18.58
N VAL A 962 1.33 6.46 17.29
CA VAL A 962 2.16 5.88 16.21
C VAL A 962 3.55 6.54 16.19
N GLN A 963 3.59 7.87 16.30
CA GLN A 963 4.84 8.64 16.31
C GLN A 963 5.66 8.39 17.57
N ARG A 964 5.01 8.17 18.73
CA ARG A 964 5.69 7.80 19.97
C ARG A 964 6.31 6.43 19.85
N VAL A 965 5.52 5.42 19.44
CA VAL A 965 6.00 4.05 19.25
C VAL A 965 7.18 4.02 18.29
N LEU A 966 7.14 4.78 17.19
CA LEU A 966 8.28 4.92 16.29
C LEU A 966 9.55 5.40 17.04
N LYS A 967 9.46 6.48 17.83
CA LYS A 967 10.60 7.01 18.61
C LYS A 967 11.16 6.02 19.63
N VAL A 968 10.32 5.15 20.21
CA VAL A 968 10.78 4.07 21.10
C VAL A 968 11.56 3.04 20.29
N LEU A 969 11.03 2.64 19.14
CA LEU A 969 11.61 1.62 18.27
C LEU A 969 12.87 2.12 17.55
N GLU A 970 13.11 3.43 17.44
CA GLU A 970 14.38 4.01 17.01
C GLU A 970 15.53 3.71 17.99
N LYS A 971 15.21 3.38 19.25
CA LYS A 971 16.20 3.12 20.31
C LYS A 971 15.79 1.90 21.15
N PRO A 972 15.64 0.72 20.54
CA PRO A 972 15.02 -0.44 21.19
C PRO A 972 15.87 -0.99 22.36
N PHE A 973 17.17 -0.67 22.40
CA PHE A 973 18.13 -1.09 23.43
C PHE A 973 18.29 -0.10 24.60
N SER A 974 17.72 1.11 24.48
CA SER A 974 17.94 2.22 25.41
C SER A 974 17.27 2.01 26.77
N SER A 975 17.95 2.41 27.84
CA SER A 975 17.42 2.46 29.21
C SER A 975 16.94 3.86 29.64
N GLN A 976 16.81 4.81 28.71
CA GLN A 976 16.38 6.18 29.01
C GLN A 976 14.97 6.20 29.62
N PRO A 977 14.80 6.69 30.88
CA PRO A 977 13.51 6.69 31.55
C PRO A 977 12.44 7.49 30.82
N GLY A 978 11.22 6.95 30.77
CA GLY A 978 10.04 7.59 30.18
C GLY A 978 9.89 7.38 28.68
N LEU A 979 10.85 6.77 27.99
CA LEU A 979 10.71 6.39 26.58
C LEU A 979 9.80 5.17 26.45
N GLU A 980 9.81 4.29 27.43
CA GLU A 980 9.01 3.06 27.54
C GLU A 980 7.54 3.29 27.88
N LEU A 981 7.12 4.52 28.20
CA LEU A 981 5.78 4.80 28.69
C LEU A 981 4.81 5.20 27.56
N PRO A 982 3.59 4.63 27.52
CA PRO A 982 2.52 5.07 26.62
C PRO A 982 2.00 6.47 27.00
N ALA A 983 1.32 7.14 26.06
CA ALA A 983 0.72 8.44 26.35
C ALA A 983 -0.39 8.32 27.42
N ARG A 984 -0.24 8.92 28.61
CA ARG A 984 -1.38 9.08 29.53
C ARG A 984 -2.50 9.82 28.78
N VAL A 985 -3.67 9.21 28.65
CA VAL A 985 -4.89 9.91 28.24
C VAL A 985 -5.25 10.89 29.35
N GLY A 986 -4.66 12.07 29.31
CA GLY A 986 -4.93 13.17 30.23
C GLY A 986 -5.85 14.17 29.58
N GLY A 987 -7.03 14.37 30.17
CA GLY A 987 -7.89 15.50 29.87
C GLY A 987 -7.10 16.81 29.85
N GLY A 988 -7.39 17.65 28.87
CA GLY A 988 -6.74 18.93 28.68
C GLY A 988 -6.85 19.81 29.92
N GLY A 989 -5.72 20.02 30.59
CA GLY A 989 -5.56 21.10 31.55
C GLY A 989 -5.36 22.42 30.79
N ALA A 990 -6.45 23.11 30.49
CA ALA A 990 -6.42 24.56 30.38
C ALA A 990 -6.62 25.13 31.78
N THR A 991 -5.63 25.87 32.27
CA THR A 991 -5.74 26.73 33.44
C THR A 991 -6.75 27.83 33.17
N GLY A 992 -7.98 27.64 33.66
CA GLY A 992 -9.02 28.66 33.70
C GLY A 992 -9.89 28.44 34.93
N GLN A 993 -9.70 29.29 35.94
CA GLN A 993 -10.64 29.44 37.05
C GLN A 993 -12.00 29.89 36.47
N GLY A 994 -13.05 29.16 36.76
CA GLY A 994 -14.43 29.47 36.37
C GLY A 994 -15.38 28.57 37.14
N GLU A 995 -16.43 29.17 37.67
CA GLU A 995 -17.23 28.70 38.80
C GLU A 995 -18.10 27.47 38.52
N ARG A 996 -18.44 26.77 39.61
CA ARG A 996 -19.43 25.70 39.65
C ARG A 996 -20.80 26.25 39.27
N ASP A 997 -21.55 25.49 38.50
CA ASP A 997 -23.01 25.56 38.55
C ASP A 997 -23.58 24.13 38.55
N GLU A 998 -24.39 23.86 39.57
CA GLU A 998 -25.13 22.63 39.78
C GLU A 998 -26.47 22.74 39.06
N GLY A 999 -26.85 21.75 38.24
CA GLY A 999 -28.17 21.79 37.62
C GLY A 999 -28.48 20.68 36.61
N GLU A 1000 -29.26 19.72 37.11
CA GLU A 1000 -30.30 18.95 36.40
C GLU A 1000 -29.97 17.61 35.75
N ASP A 1001 -30.52 16.61 36.43
CA ASP A 1001 -30.71 15.20 36.11
C ASP A 1001 -31.73 14.95 34.99
N GLN A 1002 -31.62 13.74 34.43
CA GLN A 1002 -32.62 12.93 33.69
C GLN A 1002 -32.84 13.21 32.19
N GLN A 1003 -32.22 12.36 31.37
CA GLN A 1003 -32.98 11.43 30.53
C GLN A 1003 -32.14 10.21 30.12
N GLN A 1004 -32.62 9.04 30.55
CA GLN A 1004 -32.05 7.72 30.33
C GLN A 1004 -33.00 6.99 29.37
N GLU A 1005 -32.53 6.59 28.19
CA GLU A 1005 -32.80 5.29 27.51
C GLU A 1005 -32.45 5.31 26.01
N SER A 1006 -31.34 4.66 25.66
CA SER A 1006 -31.25 3.55 24.68
C SER A 1006 -29.77 3.24 24.41
N ALA A 1007 -29.17 2.53 25.35
CA ALA A 1007 -27.77 2.10 25.30
C ALA A 1007 -27.64 0.81 24.49
N SER A 1008 -26.90 0.87 23.37
CA SER A 1008 -26.18 -0.29 22.81
C SER A 1008 -24.82 0.12 22.23
N ALA A 1009 -24.12 1.02 22.92
CA ALA A 1009 -22.76 1.43 22.57
C ALA A 1009 -21.97 1.68 23.87
N SER A 1010 -21.13 0.73 24.28
CA SER A 1010 -19.84 0.96 24.96
C SER A 1010 -19.30 -0.33 25.61
N THR A 1011 -18.21 -0.85 25.07
CA THR A 1011 -17.17 -1.53 25.86
C THR A 1011 -15.82 -0.95 25.49
N SER A 1012 -15.65 0.36 25.67
CA SER A 1012 -14.33 0.97 25.82
C SER A 1012 -14.18 1.39 27.28
N ALA A 1013 -14.09 0.39 28.18
CA ALA A 1013 -13.48 0.64 29.47
C ALA A 1013 -12.03 1.09 29.19
N ALA A 1014 -11.59 2.17 29.83
CA ALA A 1014 -10.23 2.68 29.69
C ALA A 1014 -9.24 1.53 29.92
N ARG A 1015 -8.57 1.08 28.85
CA ARG A 1015 -7.55 0.04 28.95
C ARG A 1015 -6.39 0.65 29.74
N ASP A 1016 -6.00 0.01 30.84
CA ASP A 1016 -4.80 0.40 31.57
C ASP A 1016 -3.61 0.35 30.60
N LEU A 1017 -3.00 1.51 30.40
CA LEU A 1017 -1.87 1.67 29.50
C LEU A 1017 -0.61 1.17 30.22
N VAL A 1018 -0.14 -0.01 29.79
CA VAL A 1018 1.02 -0.70 30.37
C VAL A 1018 2.31 -0.24 29.67
N PRO A 1019 3.45 -0.08 30.38
CA PRO A 1019 4.75 0.21 29.76
C PRO A 1019 5.11 -0.76 28.63
N TYR A 1020 5.78 -0.28 27.58
CA TYR A 1020 6.12 -1.08 26.40
C TYR A 1020 7.14 -2.19 26.65
N ASP A 1021 7.90 -2.09 27.73
CA ASP A 1021 8.89 -3.07 28.18
C ASP A 1021 8.32 -4.09 29.17
N SER A 1022 7.03 -4.02 29.49
CA SER A 1022 6.38 -5.00 30.36
C SER A 1022 5.92 -6.26 29.60
N LYS A 1023 5.53 -7.27 30.37
CA LYS A 1023 4.70 -8.37 29.85
C LYS A 1023 3.42 -7.82 29.22
N PRO A 1024 2.88 -8.47 28.18
CA PRO A 1024 1.65 -8.03 27.55
C PRO A 1024 0.47 -8.08 28.52
N PRO A 1025 -0.52 -7.18 28.40
CA PRO A 1025 -1.75 -7.26 29.19
C PRO A 1025 -2.58 -8.49 28.77
N ALA A 1026 -3.40 -9.03 29.68
CA ALA A 1026 -4.16 -10.28 29.44
C ALA A 1026 -5.00 -10.27 28.14
N TRP A 1027 -5.62 -9.13 27.81
CA TRP A 1027 -6.44 -8.96 26.60
C TRP A 1027 -5.63 -9.05 25.31
N ALA A 1028 -4.30 -8.88 25.35
CA ALA A 1028 -3.45 -8.97 24.17
C ALA A 1028 -3.50 -10.36 23.51
N THR A 1029 -3.85 -11.39 24.28
CA THR A 1029 -4.03 -12.77 23.79
C THR A 1029 -5.21 -12.92 22.82
N GLU A 1030 -6.14 -11.96 22.80
CA GLU A 1030 -7.31 -11.96 21.91
C GLU A 1030 -7.02 -11.26 20.57
N ILE A 1031 -5.84 -10.64 20.42
CA ILE A 1031 -5.47 -9.93 19.19
C ILE A 1031 -5.25 -10.94 18.07
N CYS A 1032 -6.10 -10.89 17.06
CA CYS A 1032 -5.97 -11.67 15.84
C CYS A 1032 -5.34 -10.81 14.73
N VAL A 1033 -4.20 -11.26 14.19
CA VAL A 1033 -3.55 -10.62 13.05
C VAL A 1033 -3.74 -11.52 11.82
N THR A 1034 -4.27 -10.94 10.75
CA THR A 1034 -4.57 -11.61 9.48
C THR A 1034 -3.87 -10.97 8.29
#